data_AF-A0A401PHJ0-F1
#
_entry.id   AF-A0A401PHJ0-F1
#
_cell.length_a   1.000
_cell.length_b   1.000
_cell.length_c   1.000
_cell.angle_alpha   90.00
_cell.angle_beta   90.00
_cell.angle_gamma   90.00
#
_symmetry.space_group_name_H-M   'P 1'
#
loop_
_entity.id
_entity.type
_entity.pdbx_description
1 polymer ?
#
loop_
_entity_poly.entity_id
_entity_poly.type
_entity_poly.pdbx_seq_one_letter_code
_entity_poly.pdbx_strand_id
1 'polypeptide(L)'
;MEQERLEVPPKDPDDLPLSILEVGCSGKFELITQPATKNGYIFPLATLPHGLPPYALDLITEAEQHFLSDPSKLPLHHFENSQKVWPREVCVDSLYHTDVTPVHSTLKVERNQTTGELLGYKEVRLDDTGLSIKNSLSLQRPPGPPTQTVRGSSTNYPFWPGGMDEPSLDMIKSMGEFEESIDFEKDLLTVPPGWKKGLNFKKTEHKVAPGLLSLTNLIGAMDDFNLGGSSDEEDEKKRKTAEAKQPLPRTNSLEDLVLQWPFEPDVFQKQAILRLETHDSVFVAAHTSAGKTVVAEYAIALSQKHMTRTIYTSPIKALSNQKFRDFKNTFKDVGLLTGDVQLHPEASCLIMTTEILRSMLYNGSDAIRDLEWVIFDEVHYVNDAERGVVWEEVLIMLPDHVNLILLSATVPNTLEFADWIGRIKQKKIYVISTMKRPVPLEHHLYTGNSQKTQSELFLLVDAQGNFLTKGLPIVAFTFSRNRCDENANMLTTVDLTSTVEKSEIHIFFQKCISRLKGTDRELPQVLQMVGLLKRGIGVHHSGILPILKEVVEMLFTRGLVKILFATETFAMGVNMPARTVVFDTIRKHDGTNFRDLTPGEYIQMAGRAGRRGLDTTGMVIILCKAGVHEMADLHKMMLGKPTQLQSQFRLTYTMILNLLRVEALRVEDMMKRSFSEFHTRKDVKIYEQQIQELTKKLSSMEEVECIGQLSDLEHYYNTVRELLCTRDALQKRIMESTSGFKALSVGRVLVVKTQRHKNALGVILQVATDSTNRTFTTLVLSESRQEETEKEVEALPMAPTPDQLLTNKLFLPEGPCGHTVEKLTTKQIGSVTVKTLRINADKIIDDFKKRQIPRFRNDPPGPSVTTATQELLRLAESHPDGIACLDPISDLQLKDLDLVDDYTRARRLEDSLSKFTCFHSPRFSTEYARMQERMMIKDELDRLRFLVSDRSLMLLPEYEQRVNVLKTLKYIDESCAVQLKGRVACEISNHELIVTEMVFENVLTDLHPEEIVALLSCLVFQQKTQVEPELNEVLRKGIERIRGVAERIATLQRECSLQESIEDFVDQFKFGLVEVVYEWAKGLPFAEITRLTDVQEGIIVRCIQRLNETCRDVRNAARIIGDPTLNAKMEQASNLIKRDIVFAASLYTQ
;
A
#
# COMPACT_ATOMS: atom_id res chain seq x y z
N MET A 1 -10.47 105.27 -8.32
CA MET A 1 -9.93 103.97 -7.87
C MET A 1 -11.10 103.20 -7.30
N GLU A 2 -11.77 102.42 -8.15
CA GLU A 2 -12.96 101.66 -7.79
C GLU A 2 -12.76 100.24 -8.31
N GLN A 3 -13.03 99.30 -7.41
CA GLN A 3 -12.65 97.89 -7.52
C GLN A 3 -13.65 97.10 -8.37
N GLU A 4 -13.07 96.15 -9.08
CA GLU A 4 -13.60 95.09 -9.93
C GLU A 4 -14.99 94.53 -9.60
N ARG A 5 -15.81 94.40 -10.65
CA ARG A 5 -16.51 93.15 -11.00
C ARG A 5 -16.75 93.09 -12.52
N LEU A 6 -16.24 92.02 -13.13
CA LEU A 6 -16.43 91.62 -14.53
C LEU A 6 -17.89 91.28 -14.84
N GLU A 7 -18.38 91.66 -16.03
CA GLU A 7 -19.52 91.03 -16.71
C GLU A 7 -19.02 90.41 -18.04
N VAL A 8 -19.21 89.09 -18.16
CA VAL A 8 -18.73 88.20 -19.23
C VAL A 8 -19.97 87.69 -20.00
N PRO A 9 -19.90 87.40 -21.32
CA PRO A 9 -21.07 87.07 -22.13
C PRO A 9 -21.74 85.77 -21.67
N PRO A 10 -23.06 85.59 -21.91
CA PRO A 10 -23.77 84.38 -21.55
C PRO A 10 -23.15 83.16 -22.24
N LYS A 11 -23.05 82.06 -21.47
CA LYS A 11 -22.20 80.90 -21.73
C LYS A 11 -22.86 79.82 -22.60
N ASP A 12 -24.15 79.94 -22.91
CA ASP A 12 -24.90 78.88 -23.60
C ASP A 12 -25.54 79.36 -24.92
N PRO A 13 -25.60 78.50 -25.96
CA PRO A 13 -26.25 78.82 -27.25
C PRO A 13 -27.75 79.14 -27.12
N ASP A 14 -28.36 78.82 -25.99
CA ASP A 14 -29.80 78.89 -25.72
C ASP A 14 -30.29 80.31 -25.33
N ASP A 15 -29.40 81.27 -25.11
CA ASP A 15 -29.75 82.67 -24.73
C ASP A 15 -29.87 83.63 -25.93
N LEU A 16 -29.81 83.14 -27.17
CA LEU A 16 -30.15 83.91 -28.38
C LEU A 16 -31.69 84.00 -28.54
N PRO A 17 -32.29 85.17 -28.84
CA PRO A 17 -33.74 85.33 -28.88
C PRO A 17 -34.33 84.79 -30.20
N LEU A 18 -34.24 83.49 -30.41
CA LEU A 18 -34.62 82.79 -31.63
C LEU A 18 -35.76 81.81 -31.33
N SER A 19 -36.91 81.99 -31.97
CA SER A 19 -38.08 81.09 -31.89
C SER A 19 -38.33 80.41 -33.23
N ILE A 20 -38.84 79.17 -33.20
CA ILE A 20 -39.14 78.37 -34.39
C ILE A 20 -40.65 78.43 -34.67
N LEU A 21 -41.04 78.84 -35.88
CA LEU A 21 -42.42 78.90 -36.38
C LEU A 21 -42.64 77.79 -37.40
N GLU A 22 -43.68 76.96 -37.22
CA GLU A 22 -44.09 75.98 -38.24
C GLU A 22 -45.15 76.59 -39.17
N VAL A 23 -44.87 76.59 -40.48
CA VAL A 23 -45.74 77.23 -41.47
C VAL A 23 -46.73 76.19 -42.05
N GLY A 24 -47.98 76.27 -41.58
CA GLY A 24 -49.06 75.37 -41.98
C GLY A 24 -48.85 73.93 -41.53
N CYS A 25 -49.28 72.95 -42.34
CA CYS A 25 -49.08 71.52 -42.10
C CYS A 25 -47.96 70.92 -42.97
N SER A 26 -47.06 71.77 -43.49
CA SER A 26 -46.12 71.41 -44.56
C SER A 26 -44.76 70.89 -44.06
N GLY A 27 -44.55 70.85 -42.74
CA GLY A 27 -43.27 70.46 -42.12
C GLY A 27 -42.13 71.43 -42.39
N LYS A 28 -42.43 72.65 -42.86
CA LYS A 28 -41.46 73.74 -43.01
C LYS A 28 -41.41 74.59 -41.75
N PHE A 29 -40.19 74.81 -41.27
CA PHE A 29 -39.91 75.62 -40.09
C PHE A 29 -39.09 76.85 -40.47
N GLU A 30 -39.49 78.02 -39.96
CA GLU A 30 -38.75 79.27 -40.10
C GLU A 30 -38.33 79.81 -38.73
N LEU A 31 -37.17 80.47 -38.71
CA LEU A 31 -36.55 81.00 -37.50
C LEU A 31 -36.84 82.51 -37.40
N ILE A 32 -37.50 82.93 -36.32
CA ILE A 32 -37.89 84.33 -36.09
C ILE A 32 -37.30 84.88 -34.79
N THR A 33 -36.86 86.13 -34.83
CA THR A 33 -36.34 86.85 -33.66
C THR A 33 -37.44 87.74 -33.08
N GLN A 34 -38.23 87.21 -32.15
CA GLN A 34 -39.10 88.01 -31.30
C GLN A 34 -39.00 87.54 -29.85
N PRO A 35 -39.11 88.47 -28.86
CA PRO A 35 -38.93 88.13 -27.46
C PRO A 35 -40.10 87.29 -26.95
N ALA A 36 -39.79 86.16 -26.30
CA ALA A 36 -40.78 85.31 -25.64
C ALA A 36 -41.51 86.12 -24.55
N THR A 37 -42.85 86.06 -24.55
CA THR A 37 -43.65 86.55 -23.43
C THR A 37 -43.38 85.68 -22.20
N LYS A 38 -43.36 86.30 -21.01
CA LYS A 38 -42.84 85.80 -19.72
C LYS A 38 -43.46 84.50 -19.13
N ASN A 39 -44.19 83.70 -19.90
CA ASN A 39 -44.71 82.40 -19.46
C ASN A 39 -43.99 81.30 -20.23
N GLY A 40 -43.02 80.66 -19.57
CA GLY A 40 -42.12 79.65 -20.14
C GLY A 40 -42.83 78.41 -20.68
N TYR A 41 -43.19 78.45 -21.96
CA TYR A 41 -43.54 77.29 -22.76
C TYR A 41 -42.68 77.27 -24.03
N ILE A 42 -41.87 76.23 -24.16
CA ILE A 42 -41.06 75.93 -25.35
C ILE A 42 -41.91 75.01 -26.24
N PHE A 43 -42.69 75.60 -27.14
CA PHE A 43 -43.38 74.89 -28.23
C PHE A 43 -43.40 75.79 -29.48
N PRO A 44 -43.25 75.23 -30.69
CA PRO A 44 -43.31 76.01 -31.91
C PRO A 44 -44.68 76.68 -32.07
N LEU A 45 -44.67 77.97 -32.43
CA LEU A 45 -45.87 78.69 -32.81
C LEU A 45 -46.35 78.09 -34.16
N ALA A 46 -47.65 77.82 -34.28
CA ALA A 46 -48.24 77.26 -35.51
C ALA A 46 -49.20 78.28 -36.14
N THR A 47 -49.23 78.36 -37.47
CA THR A 47 -50.14 79.28 -38.19
C THR A 47 -51.58 78.75 -38.31
N LEU A 48 -51.98 77.74 -37.52
CA LEU A 48 -53.30 77.11 -37.59
C LEU A 48 -54.33 77.84 -36.69
N PRO A 49 -55.55 78.13 -37.18
CA PRO A 49 -56.48 79.04 -36.50
C PRO A 49 -56.98 78.60 -35.11
N HIS A 50 -56.85 77.32 -34.72
CA HIS A 50 -57.52 76.76 -33.53
C HIS A 50 -56.64 75.93 -32.58
N GLY A 51 -55.31 75.88 -32.75
CA GLY A 51 -54.41 75.17 -31.82
C GLY A 51 -54.62 73.64 -31.72
N LEU A 52 -53.77 72.95 -30.95
CA LEU A 52 -53.88 71.50 -30.68
C LEU A 52 -54.83 71.23 -29.49
N PRO A 53 -55.65 70.16 -29.49
CA PRO A 53 -56.57 69.83 -28.39
C PRO A 53 -55.83 69.44 -27.09
N PRO A 54 -56.45 69.64 -25.89
CA PRO A 54 -55.78 69.48 -24.59
C PRO A 54 -55.45 68.02 -24.24
N TYR A 55 -54.26 67.80 -23.65
CA TYR A 55 -53.73 66.49 -23.25
C TYR A 55 -54.26 66.03 -21.87
N ALA A 56 -54.19 64.71 -21.66
CA ALA A 56 -54.77 63.93 -20.55
C ALA A 56 -54.29 64.31 -19.13
N LEU A 57 -55.02 63.78 -18.13
CA LEU A 57 -54.78 63.89 -16.67
C LEU A 57 -53.30 63.67 -16.26
N ASP A 58 -52.90 64.35 -15.19
CA ASP A 58 -51.54 64.36 -14.64
C ASP A 58 -51.03 62.95 -14.28
N LEU A 59 -49.93 62.55 -14.92
CA LEU A 59 -49.23 61.25 -14.82
C LEU A 59 -48.90 60.85 -13.37
N ILE A 60 -48.71 61.83 -12.49
CA ILE A 60 -48.41 61.58 -11.07
C ILE A 60 -49.59 60.88 -10.40
N THR A 61 -50.81 61.38 -10.64
CA THR A 61 -52.06 60.83 -10.08
C THR A 61 -52.37 59.44 -10.62
N GLU A 62 -52.07 59.19 -11.89
CA GLU A 62 -52.23 57.87 -12.52
C GLU A 62 -51.24 56.85 -11.94
N ALA A 63 -49.98 57.26 -11.71
CA ALA A 63 -48.97 56.41 -11.11
C ALA A 63 -49.29 56.05 -9.64
N GLU A 64 -49.80 57.01 -8.85
CA GLU A 64 -50.23 56.72 -7.47
C GLU A 64 -51.41 55.74 -7.40
N GLN A 65 -52.38 55.86 -8.32
CA GLN A 65 -53.49 54.91 -8.41
C GLN A 65 -53.07 53.51 -8.87
N HIS A 66 -52.16 53.40 -9.83
CA HIS A 66 -51.75 52.11 -10.40
C HIS A 66 -50.71 51.35 -9.55
N PHE A 67 -49.82 52.05 -8.84
CA PHE A 67 -48.67 51.41 -8.17
C PHE A 67 -48.73 51.42 -6.64
N LEU A 68 -49.43 52.37 -6.01
CA LEU A 68 -49.41 52.53 -4.55
C LEU A 68 -50.69 52.08 -3.84
N SER A 69 -51.84 52.12 -4.51
CA SER A 69 -53.15 51.91 -3.86
C SER A 69 -53.79 50.55 -4.12
N ASP A 70 -53.35 49.81 -5.14
CA ASP A 70 -53.86 48.46 -5.45
C ASP A 70 -52.71 47.49 -5.77
N PRO A 71 -52.03 46.90 -4.75
CA PRO A 71 -50.88 46.02 -4.93
C PRO A 71 -51.17 44.83 -5.85
N SER A 72 -52.44 44.43 -5.98
CA SER A 72 -52.88 43.33 -6.83
C SER A 72 -52.69 43.59 -8.33
N LYS A 73 -52.59 44.86 -8.74
CA LYS A 73 -52.35 45.27 -10.13
C LYS A 73 -50.87 45.31 -10.52
N LEU A 74 -49.95 45.12 -9.57
CA LEU A 74 -48.53 45.11 -9.88
C LEU A 74 -48.18 43.92 -10.81
N PRO A 75 -47.31 44.11 -11.83
CA PRO A 75 -46.94 43.07 -12.78
C PRO A 75 -46.35 41.80 -12.14
N LEU A 76 -45.77 41.91 -10.93
CA LEU A 76 -45.21 40.79 -10.17
C LEU A 76 -46.26 39.74 -9.78
N HIS A 77 -47.55 40.11 -9.72
CA HIS A 77 -48.64 39.23 -9.33
C HIS A 77 -49.41 38.62 -10.52
N HIS A 78 -49.07 39.02 -11.77
CA HIS A 78 -49.63 38.47 -13.00
C HIS A 78 -48.72 37.35 -13.57
N PHE A 79 -48.64 36.22 -12.86
CA PHE A 79 -47.78 35.08 -13.24
C PHE A 79 -48.11 34.49 -14.62
N GLU A 80 -49.36 34.63 -15.07
CA GLU A 80 -49.83 34.16 -16.39
C GLU A 80 -49.15 34.88 -17.57
N ASN A 81 -48.66 36.11 -17.33
CA ASN A 81 -47.94 36.92 -18.31
C ASN A 81 -46.42 36.87 -18.12
N SER A 82 -45.91 36.15 -17.11
CA SER A 82 -44.47 36.02 -16.87
C SER A 82 -43.90 34.90 -17.73
N GLN A 83 -42.98 35.26 -18.62
CA GLN A 83 -42.12 34.38 -19.42
C GLN A 83 -42.83 33.18 -20.10
N LYS A 84 -43.34 33.39 -21.32
CA LYS A 84 -43.51 32.27 -22.26
C LYS A 84 -42.14 31.63 -22.46
N VAL A 85 -41.97 30.35 -22.13
CA VAL A 85 -40.77 29.58 -22.49
C VAL A 85 -40.75 29.52 -24.02
N TRP A 86 -39.91 30.34 -24.65
CA TRP A 86 -39.59 30.18 -26.05
C TRP A 86 -38.77 28.89 -26.14
N PRO A 87 -39.24 27.83 -26.84
CA PRO A 87 -38.42 26.66 -27.04
C PRO A 87 -37.16 27.11 -27.78
N ARG A 88 -36.01 27.10 -27.11
CA ARG A 88 -34.73 27.26 -27.80
C ARG A 88 -34.59 26.06 -28.72
N GLU A 89 -34.33 26.30 -30.00
CA GLU A 89 -33.90 25.21 -30.88
C GLU A 89 -32.62 24.61 -30.27
N VAL A 90 -32.71 23.35 -29.85
CA VAL A 90 -31.57 22.63 -29.30
C VAL A 90 -30.63 22.35 -30.45
N CYS A 91 -29.68 23.25 -30.66
CA CYS A 91 -28.57 23.00 -31.57
C CYS A 91 -27.59 22.05 -30.86
N VAL A 92 -27.87 20.74 -30.92
CA VAL A 92 -26.95 19.70 -30.41
C VAL A 92 -25.58 19.87 -31.06
N ASP A 93 -25.54 20.35 -32.31
CA ASP A 93 -24.29 20.61 -33.02
C ASP A 93 -23.39 21.64 -32.33
N SER A 94 -23.96 22.56 -31.55
CA SER A 94 -23.17 23.51 -30.75
C SER A 94 -22.35 22.85 -29.63
N LEU A 95 -22.66 21.59 -29.27
CA LEU A 95 -21.89 20.79 -28.32
C LEU A 95 -20.70 20.08 -28.97
N TYR A 96 -20.67 19.95 -30.30
CA TYR A 96 -19.53 19.37 -31.01
C TYR A 96 -18.43 20.43 -31.12
N HIS A 97 -17.42 20.29 -30.26
CA HIS A 97 -16.16 20.99 -30.40
C HIS A 97 -15.14 20.01 -31.01
N THR A 98 -14.58 20.36 -32.16
CA THR A 98 -13.41 19.67 -32.70
C THR A 98 -12.19 20.47 -32.30
N ASP A 99 -11.32 19.86 -31.51
CA ASP A 99 -10.06 20.49 -31.12
C ASP A 99 -9.21 20.73 -32.37
N VAL A 100 -8.56 21.89 -32.44
CA VAL A 100 -7.61 22.18 -33.51
C VAL A 100 -6.42 21.23 -33.36
N THR A 101 -5.99 20.60 -34.45
CA THR A 101 -4.85 19.68 -34.44
C THR A 101 -3.62 20.36 -33.79
N PRO A 102 -3.00 19.73 -32.77
CA PRO A 102 -1.82 20.29 -32.12
C PRO A 102 -0.67 20.44 -33.12
N VAL A 103 0.14 21.48 -32.95
CA VAL A 103 1.26 21.79 -33.86
C VAL A 103 2.31 20.68 -33.79
N HIS A 104 2.66 20.07 -34.93
CA HIS A 104 3.57 18.93 -35.01
C HIS A 104 5.07 19.26 -35.01
N SER A 105 5.42 20.54 -34.84
CA SER A 105 6.79 21.00 -34.81
C SER A 105 7.00 22.08 -33.75
N THR A 106 8.23 22.19 -33.27
CA THR A 106 8.67 23.24 -32.35
C THR A 106 10.03 23.79 -32.77
N LEU A 107 10.36 25.00 -32.31
CA LEU A 107 11.67 25.60 -32.53
C LEU A 107 12.62 25.19 -31.41
N LYS A 108 13.63 24.37 -31.72
CA LYS A 108 14.71 24.01 -30.82
C LYS A 108 15.87 24.99 -30.96
N VAL A 109 16.33 25.53 -29.85
CA VAL A 109 17.47 26.45 -29.84
C VAL A 109 18.78 25.67 -30.01
N GLU A 110 19.58 26.07 -30.98
CA GLU A 110 20.94 25.55 -31.14
C GLU A 110 21.90 26.37 -30.28
N ARG A 111 22.65 25.70 -29.42
CA ARG A 111 23.60 26.33 -28.49
C ARG A 111 25.02 25.86 -28.78
N ASN A 112 25.97 26.76 -28.62
CA ASN A 112 27.37 26.38 -28.58
C ASN A 112 27.61 25.53 -27.31
N GLN A 113 28.04 24.28 -27.49
CA GLN A 113 28.22 23.33 -26.39
C GLN A 113 29.27 23.77 -25.36
N THR A 114 30.17 24.68 -25.72
CA THR A 114 31.27 25.12 -24.86
C THR A 114 30.98 26.47 -24.19
N THR A 115 30.37 27.41 -24.92
CA THR A 115 30.11 28.77 -24.40
C THR A 115 28.68 28.98 -23.90
N GLY A 116 27.74 28.10 -24.28
CA GLY A 116 26.31 28.24 -23.99
C GLY A 116 25.59 29.31 -24.80
N GLU A 117 26.30 30.03 -25.69
CA GLU A 117 25.73 31.05 -26.57
C GLU A 117 24.70 30.47 -27.53
N LEU A 118 23.63 31.21 -27.78
CA LEU A 118 22.58 30.85 -28.72
C LEU A 118 23.10 31.08 -30.14
N LEU A 119 23.25 30.01 -30.92
CA LEU A 119 23.73 30.04 -32.31
C LEU A 119 22.60 30.27 -33.31
N GLY A 120 21.39 29.76 -33.00
CA GLY A 120 20.24 29.86 -33.89
C GLY A 120 19.04 29.04 -33.40
N TYR A 121 18.05 28.88 -34.27
CA TYR A 121 16.86 28.07 -34.03
C TYR A 121 16.68 27.09 -35.17
N LYS A 122 16.33 25.86 -34.85
CA LYS A 122 16.00 24.81 -35.81
C LYS A 122 14.62 24.26 -35.52
N GLU A 123 13.79 24.18 -36.55
CA GLU A 123 12.49 23.51 -36.44
C GLU A 123 12.71 22.00 -36.32
N VAL A 124 12.10 21.38 -35.31
CA VAL A 124 12.18 19.95 -35.01
C VAL A 124 10.75 19.42 -34.87
N ARG A 125 10.48 18.25 -35.43
CA ARG A 125 9.18 17.58 -35.25
C ARG A 125 9.00 17.16 -33.79
N LEU A 126 7.78 17.33 -33.29
CA LEU A 126 7.38 16.83 -31.99
C LEU A 126 6.77 15.45 -32.19
N ASP A 127 7.40 14.41 -31.65
CA ASP A 127 6.88 13.03 -31.74
C ASP A 127 5.66 12.82 -30.78
N ASP A 128 5.53 13.69 -29.77
CA ASP A 128 4.58 13.61 -28.65
C ASP A 128 3.33 14.50 -28.81
N THR A 129 2.88 14.73 -30.05
CA THR A 129 1.75 15.65 -30.31
C THR A 129 0.42 15.05 -29.88
N GLY A 130 -0.35 15.78 -29.06
CA GLY A 130 -1.65 15.32 -28.52
C GLY A 130 -1.56 14.61 -27.17
N LEU A 131 -0.36 14.51 -26.59
CA LEU A 131 -0.20 14.05 -25.21
C LEU A 131 -0.74 15.11 -24.23
N SER A 132 -1.49 14.63 -23.25
CA SER A 132 -2.07 15.38 -22.16
C SER A 132 -1.93 14.60 -20.87
N ILE A 133 -2.26 15.25 -19.75
CA ILE A 133 -2.24 14.61 -18.44
C ILE A 133 -3.29 13.50 -18.31
N LYS A 134 -4.30 13.45 -19.19
CA LYS A 134 -5.40 12.49 -19.13
C LYS A 134 -5.21 11.25 -20.00
N ASN A 135 -4.22 11.23 -20.88
CA ASN A 135 -4.00 10.16 -21.86
C ASN A 135 -2.53 9.73 -21.99
N SER A 136 -1.60 10.32 -21.24
CA SER A 136 -0.17 10.02 -21.35
C SER A 136 0.45 9.71 -19.99
N LEU A 137 1.38 8.75 -19.95
CA LEU A 137 2.22 8.44 -18.79
C LEU A 137 3.61 9.08 -18.89
N SER A 138 3.91 9.75 -20.01
CA SER A 138 5.22 10.34 -20.31
C SER A 138 5.50 11.54 -19.42
N LEU A 139 6.75 11.67 -18.99
CA LEU A 139 7.28 12.86 -18.30
C LEU A 139 7.38 14.08 -19.25
N GLN A 140 7.34 13.87 -20.57
CA GLN A 140 7.47 14.93 -21.56
C GLN A 140 6.13 15.62 -21.86
N ARG A 141 5.01 15.08 -21.38
CA ARG A 141 3.69 15.68 -21.56
C ARG A 141 3.60 17.11 -20.97
N PRO A 142 2.75 18.00 -21.52
CA PRO A 142 2.55 19.34 -20.98
C PRO A 142 2.03 19.32 -19.52
N PRO A 143 2.47 20.25 -18.66
CA PRO A 143 2.01 20.36 -17.28
C PRO A 143 0.56 20.84 -17.21
N GLY A 144 -0.08 20.60 -16.07
CA GLY A 144 -1.48 20.91 -15.83
C GLY A 144 -1.75 22.35 -15.45
N PRO A 145 -3.01 22.70 -15.18
CA PRO A 145 -3.35 24.00 -14.64
C PRO A 145 -2.66 24.18 -13.26
N PRO A 146 -2.15 25.39 -12.93
CA PRO A 146 -1.41 25.64 -11.70
C PRO A 146 -2.13 25.23 -10.40
N THR A 147 -3.46 25.18 -10.42
CA THR A 147 -4.28 24.75 -9.27
C THR A 147 -4.10 23.28 -8.90
N GLN A 148 -3.60 22.44 -9.82
CA GLN A 148 -3.46 20.99 -9.64
C GLN A 148 -1.99 20.54 -9.53
N THR A 149 -1.02 21.44 -9.64
CA THR A 149 0.42 21.13 -9.69
C THR A 149 0.88 20.24 -8.53
N VAL A 150 0.39 20.51 -7.31
CA VAL A 150 0.95 19.95 -6.06
C VAL A 150 0.32 18.63 -5.65
N ARG A 151 -1.01 18.47 -5.72
CA ARG A 151 -1.68 17.21 -5.35
C ARG A 151 -2.15 16.37 -6.54
N GLY A 152 -2.19 16.95 -7.73
CA GLY A 152 -2.80 16.34 -8.90
C GLY A 152 -4.31 16.17 -8.78
N SER A 153 -4.87 15.33 -9.66
CA SER A 153 -6.26 14.91 -9.67
C SER A 153 -6.34 13.42 -9.96
N SER A 154 -7.33 12.70 -9.40
CA SER A 154 -7.59 11.30 -9.79
C SER A 154 -8.00 11.14 -11.25
N THR A 155 -8.35 12.22 -11.94
CA THR A 155 -8.60 12.18 -13.40
C THR A 155 -7.32 12.15 -14.23
N ASN A 156 -6.18 12.47 -13.61
CA ASN A 156 -4.89 12.48 -14.26
C ASN A 156 -4.29 11.08 -14.30
N TYR A 157 -3.55 10.80 -15.36
CA TYR A 157 -2.73 9.60 -15.45
C TYR A 157 -1.43 9.82 -14.66
N PRO A 158 -0.92 8.82 -13.92
CA PRO A 158 0.35 8.90 -13.20
C PRO A 158 1.53 9.01 -14.18
N PHE A 159 2.73 9.31 -13.69
CA PHE A 159 3.93 9.17 -14.50
C PHE A 159 4.39 7.71 -14.55
N TRP A 160 5.06 7.32 -15.63
CA TRP A 160 5.59 5.95 -15.78
C TRP A 160 6.58 5.62 -14.64
N PRO A 161 6.39 4.50 -13.91
CA PRO A 161 7.30 4.09 -12.85
C PRO A 161 8.68 3.67 -13.38
N GLY A 162 9.73 4.08 -12.66
CA GLY A 162 11.11 3.75 -13.01
C GLY A 162 11.41 2.25 -12.92
N GLY A 163 12.21 1.77 -13.88
CA GLY A 163 12.62 0.37 -14.03
C GLY A 163 11.55 -0.59 -14.56
N MET A 164 10.36 -0.10 -14.92
CA MET A 164 9.39 -0.82 -15.76
C MET A 164 9.69 -0.59 -17.24
N ASP A 165 9.61 -1.65 -18.04
CA ASP A 165 9.77 -1.53 -19.49
C ASP A 165 8.60 -0.71 -20.04
N GLU A 166 8.89 0.52 -20.46
CA GLU A 166 7.88 1.40 -21.06
C GLU A 166 7.37 0.73 -22.35
N PRO A 167 6.05 0.50 -22.50
CA PRO A 167 5.51 -0.10 -23.70
C PRO A 167 5.86 0.79 -24.88
N SER A 168 6.48 0.21 -25.91
CA SER A 168 6.89 0.99 -27.09
C SER A 168 5.66 1.60 -27.76
N LEU A 169 5.84 2.75 -28.43
CA LEU A 169 4.78 3.37 -29.23
C LEU A 169 4.19 2.37 -30.25
N ASP A 170 4.98 1.43 -30.75
CA ASP A 170 4.53 0.37 -31.66
C ASP A 170 3.70 -0.70 -30.93
N MET A 171 4.02 -1.04 -29.67
CA MET A 171 3.17 -1.91 -28.86
C MET A 171 1.84 -1.24 -28.53
N ILE A 172 1.86 0.04 -28.16
CA ILE A 172 0.63 0.83 -27.90
C ILE A 172 -0.21 0.95 -29.18
N LYS A 173 0.41 1.22 -30.33
CA LYS A 173 -0.25 1.21 -31.64
C LYS A 173 -0.81 -0.16 -31.98
N SER A 174 -0.06 -1.25 -31.76
CA SER A 174 -0.54 -2.61 -32.02
C SER A 174 -1.70 -3.05 -31.10
N MET A 175 -1.73 -2.53 -29.87
CA MET A 175 -2.87 -2.72 -28.96
C MET A 175 -4.10 -1.93 -29.45
N GLY A 176 -3.89 -0.73 -30.02
CA GLY A 176 -4.92 0.03 -30.73
C GLY A 176 -5.34 -0.59 -32.07
N GLU A 177 -4.46 -1.30 -32.78
CA GLU A 177 -4.78 -1.99 -34.03
C GLU A 177 -5.72 -3.19 -33.82
N PHE A 178 -5.76 -3.79 -32.62
CA PHE A 178 -6.80 -4.74 -32.23
C PHE A 178 -8.18 -4.08 -32.03
N GLU A 179 -8.23 -2.77 -31.78
CA GLU A 179 -9.47 -1.96 -31.78
C GLU A 179 -9.80 -1.39 -33.17
N GLU A 180 -8.79 -1.19 -34.04
CA GLU A 180 -8.90 -0.60 -35.37
C GLU A 180 -8.76 -1.59 -36.54
N SER A 181 -9.12 -2.87 -36.38
CA SER A 181 -9.40 -3.75 -37.53
C SER A 181 -10.77 -3.43 -38.16
N ILE A 182 -11.05 -2.14 -38.41
CA ILE A 182 -12.31 -1.66 -38.96
C ILE A 182 -12.20 -1.72 -40.48
N ASP A 183 -12.71 -2.80 -41.07
CA ASP A 183 -12.99 -2.86 -42.51
C ASP A 183 -14.19 -1.93 -42.79
N PHE A 184 -13.95 -0.66 -43.16
CA PHE A 184 -15.01 0.33 -43.43
C PHE A 184 -16.02 -0.10 -44.51
N GLU A 185 -15.69 -1.11 -45.33
CA GLU A 185 -16.60 -1.64 -46.34
C GLU A 185 -17.46 -2.82 -45.84
N LYS A 186 -17.05 -3.53 -44.78
CA LYS A 186 -17.75 -4.74 -44.28
C LYS A 186 -18.19 -4.68 -42.81
N ASP A 187 -17.54 -3.88 -41.98
CA ASP A 187 -17.74 -3.78 -40.53
C ASP A 187 -17.91 -2.31 -40.10
N LEU A 188 -19.03 -1.68 -40.50
CA LEU A 188 -19.48 -0.48 -39.81
C LEU A 188 -19.71 -0.84 -38.33
N LEU A 189 -19.05 -0.13 -37.42
CA LEU A 189 -19.25 -0.25 -35.96
C LEU A 189 -20.70 0.12 -35.61
N THR A 190 -21.60 -0.84 -35.76
CA THR A 190 -23.00 -0.68 -35.34
C THR A 190 -23.05 -0.56 -33.82
N VAL A 191 -22.18 -1.27 -33.11
CA VAL A 191 -22.04 -1.25 -31.65
C VAL A 191 -20.70 -0.60 -31.30
N PRO A 192 -20.68 0.45 -30.46
CA PRO A 192 -19.42 1.00 -29.96
C PRO A 192 -18.58 -0.07 -29.24
N PRO A 193 -17.23 -0.06 -29.36
CA PRO A 193 -16.35 -0.98 -28.63
C PRO A 193 -16.67 -1.01 -27.13
N GLY A 194 -16.70 -2.21 -26.54
CA GLY A 194 -17.06 -2.44 -25.13
C GLY A 194 -18.57 -2.43 -24.81
N TRP A 195 -19.44 -2.11 -25.76
CA TRP A 195 -20.90 -2.08 -25.55
C TRP A 195 -21.57 -3.34 -26.12
N LYS A 196 -22.73 -3.71 -25.57
CA LYS A 196 -23.52 -4.88 -26.04
C LYS A 196 -24.64 -4.50 -27.02
N LYS A 197 -24.97 -3.20 -27.13
CA LYS A 197 -26.07 -2.68 -27.95
C LYS A 197 -25.57 -1.50 -28.78
N GLY A 198 -26.04 -1.45 -30.02
CA GLY A 198 -25.61 -0.49 -31.02
C GLY A 198 -26.75 0.15 -31.79
N LEU A 199 -26.40 0.94 -32.78
CA LEU A 199 -27.30 1.56 -33.73
C LEU A 199 -27.90 0.50 -34.66
N ASN A 200 -29.23 0.48 -34.74
CA ASN A 200 -29.96 -0.36 -35.68
C ASN A 200 -30.27 0.47 -36.93
N PHE A 201 -29.56 0.20 -38.02
CA PHE A 201 -29.76 0.89 -39.31
C PHE A 201 -31.00 0.41 -40.09
N LYS A 202 -31.84 -0.48 -39.53
CA LYS A 202 -33.13 -0.85 -40.14
C LYS A 202 -34.09 0.34 -40.08
N LYS A 203 -34.55 0.81 -41.24
CA LYS A 203 -35.50 1.93 -41.39
C LYS A 203 -36.75 1.72 -40.52
N THR A 204 -36.84 2.43 -39.41
CA THR A 204 -38.12 2.81 -38.81
C THR A 204 -38.55 4.13 -39.44
N GLU A 205 -39.76 4.16 -39.99
CA GLU A 205 -40.35 5.33 -40.64
C GLU A 205 -40.45 6.51 -39.67
N HIS A 206 -39.47 7.41 -39.70
CA HIS A 206 -39.60 8.75 -39.15
C HIS A 206 -39.21 9.79 -40.20
N LYS A 207 -40.00 10.87 -40.22
CA LYS A 207 -40.11 11.89 -41.28
C LYS A 207 -38.76 12.53 -41.61
N VAL A 208 -38.46 12.54 -42.90
CA VAL A 208 -37.33 13.25 -43.51
C VAL A 208 -37.50 14.76 -43.32
N ALA A 209 -36.50 15.42 -42.72
CA ALA A 209 -36.26 16.85 -42.89
C ALA A 209 -35.30 17.04 -44.09
N PRO A 210 -35.47 18.07 -44.93
CA PRO A 210 -34.78 18.19 -46.20
C PRO A 210 -33.40 18.84 -46.05
N GLY A 211 -32.42 18.34 -46.81
CA GLY A 211 -31.20 19.07 -47.17
C GLY A 211 -29.90 18.47 -46.61
N LEU A 212 -29.34 17.50 -47.33
CA LEU A 212 -27.94 17.07 -47.16
C LEU A 212 -27.20 17.41 -48.46
N LEU A 213 -26.23 18.31 -48.35
CA LEU A 213 -25.24 18.61 -49.40
C LEU A 213 -24.33 17.39 -49.57
N SER A 214 -24.09 17.00 -50.82
CA SER A 214 -23.27 15.86 -51.18
C SER A 214 -21.78 16.16 -50.95
N LEU A 215 -21.09 15.25 -50.26
CA LEU A 215 -19.63 15.23 -50.04
C LEU A 215 -18.81 14.96 -51.31
N THR A 216 -19.44 14.94 -52.49
CA THR A 216 -18.77 14.81 -53.79
C THR A 216 -18.04 16.08 -54.25
N ASN A 217 -18.09 17.18 -53.48
CA ASN A 217 -17.44 18.45 -53.81
C ASN A 217 -16.22 18.83 -52.94
N LEU A 218 -15.59 17.88 -52.22
CA LEU A 218 -14.40 18.21 -51.41
C LEU A 218 -13.26 17.18 -51.49
N ILE A 219 -13.22 16.39 -52.55
CA ILE A 219 -12.03 15.61 -52.95
C ILE A 219 -11.84 15.85 -54.43
N GLY A 220 -11.05 16.87 -54.74
CA GLY A 220 -10.87 17.35 -56.11
C GLY A 220 -9.93 18.57 -56.16
N ALA A 221 -8.83 18.53 -55.41
CA ALA A 221 -7.70 19.40 -55.67
C ALA A 221 -6.42 18.77 -55.10
N MET A 222 -5.48 18.52 -56.01
CA MET A 222 -4.05 18.28 -55.79
C MET A 222 -3.60 16.82 -55.73
N ASP A 223 -3.75 16.14 -56.88
CA ASP A 223 -2.62 15.38 -57.42
C ASP A 223 -1.79 16.28 -58.35
N ASP A 224 -0.47 16.18 -58.19
CA ASP A 224 0.65 16.51 -59.09
C ASP A 224 1.69 17.42 -58.44
N PHE A 225 2.66 16.82 -57.74
CA PHE A 225 4.07 17.18 -57.93
C PHE A 225 4.96 16.00 -57.55
N ASN A 226 5.45 15.31 -58.58
CA ASN A 226 6.46 14.28 -58.49
C ASN A 226 7.80 14.90 -58.90
N LEU A 227 8.78 14.92 -58.00
CA LEU A 227 10.18 15.21 -58.33
C LEU A 227 11.06 14.27 -57.53
N GLY A 228 11.69 13.37 -58.27
CA GLY A 228 12.50 12.26 -57.76
C GLY A 228 13.71 12.71 -56.96
N GLY A 229 14.02 11.88 -55.96
CA GLY A 229 15.32 11.80 -55.32
C GLY A 229 15.85 10.39 -55.52
N SER A 230 17.02 10.30 -56.14
CA SER A 230 17.77 9.10 -56.45
C SER A 230 18.14 8.30 -55.20
N SER A 231 18.21 6.99 -55.42
CA SER A 231 18.94 5.98 -54.65
C SER A 231 20.31 6.47 -54.17
N ASP A 232 20.59 6.25 -52.89
CA ASP A 232 21.92 5.88 -52.37
C ASP A 232 21.70 5.13 -51.05
N GLU A 233 21.32 3.85 -51.18
CA GLU A 233 21.62 2.86 -50.16
C GLU A 233 23.04 2.35 -50.42
N GLU A 234 24.00 2.77 -49.60
CA GLU A 234 25.21 2.00 -49.24
C GLU A 234 26.09 2.88 -48.34
N ASP A 235 25.99 2.71 -47.03
CA ASP A 235 27.13 2.63 -46.08
C ASP A 235 26.68 2.82 -44.62
N GLU A 236 26.16 1.75 -44.01
CA GLU A 236 26.10 1.68 -42.55
C GLU A 236 26.44 0.28 -42.02
N LYS A 237 27.65 -0.19 -42.38
CA LYS A 237 28.35 -1.26 -41.66
C LYS A 237 29.84 -0.96 -41.57
N LYS A 238 30.21 -0.06 -40.66
CA LYS A 238 31.47 -0.05 -39.87
C LYS A 238 31.59 1.24 -39.05
N ARG A 239 31.14 1.21 -37.79
CA ARG A 239 31.68 2.03 -36.69
C ARG A 239 31.25 1.48 -35.32
N LYS A 240 31.53 0.20 -35.09
CA LYS A 240 31.79 -0.30 -33.72
C LYS A 240 33.29 -0.20 -33.49
N THR A 241 33.71 0.83 -32.77
CA THR A 241 34.86 0.90 -31.83
C THR A 241 35.34 2.34 -31.72
N ALA A 242 34.94 3.01 -30.64
CA ALA A 242 35.69 4.00 -29.86
C ALA A 242 34.69 4.85 -29.05
N GLU A 243 34.09 4.26 -28.02
CA GLU A 243 33.56 5.06 -26.92
C GLU A 243 34.75 5.72 -26.21
N ALA A 244 35.09 6.93 -26.66
CA ALA A 244 35.94 7.81 -25.90
C ALA A 244 35.16 8.24 -24.66
N LYS A 245 35.49 7.62 -23.52
CA LYS A 245 35.11 8.12 -22.19
C LYS A 245 35.46 9.60 -22.11
N GLN A 246 34.45 10.46 -22.09
CA GLN A 246 34.62 11.83 -21.66
C GLN A 246 35.07 11.81 -20.19
N PRO A 247 36.16 12.50 -19.83
CA PRO A 247 36.53 12.65 -18.44
C PRO A 247 35.53 13.63 -17.78
N LEU A 248 34.74 13.12 -16.84
CA LEU A 248 34.00 13.92 -15.88
C LEU A 248 34.95 14.94 -15.22
N PRO A 249 34.50 16.19 -14.96
CA PRO A 249 35.30 17.16 -14.23
C PRO A 249 35.65 16.57 -12.87
N ARG A 250 36.95 16.51 -12.57
CA ARG A 250 37.48 16.05 -11.28
C ARG A 250 37.12 17.07 -10.20
N THR A 251 36.12 16.77 -9.38
CA THR A 251 35.95 17.37 -8.05
C THR A 251 35.80 16.26 -7.01
N ASN A 252 36.81 15.41 -6.88
CA ASN A 252 36.93 14.44 -5.78
C ASN A 252 37.61 15.05 -4.54
N SER A 253 37.58 16.37 -4.37
CA SER A 253 38.07 17.02 -3.16
C SER A 253 36.88 17.35 -2.26
N LEU A 254 36.89 16.84 -1.03
CA LEU A 254 35.95 17.20 0.04
C LEU A 254 36.10 18.68 0.50
N GLU A 255 36.94 19.48 -0.16
CA GLU A 255 37.23 20.87 0.19
C GLU A 255 36.14 21.85 -0.31
N ASP A 256 35.40 21.50 -1.39
CA ASP A 256 34.34 22.32 -1.98
C ASP A 256 32.92 21.75 -1.73
N LEU A 257 32.62 21.37 -0.49
CA LEU A 257 31.28 20.93 -0.10
C LEU A 257 30.25 22.06 -0.27
N VAL A 258 29.06 21.72 -0.78
CA VAL A 258 27.94 22.67 -0.95
C VAL A 258 27.46 23.21 0.41
N LEU A 259 27.52 22.37 1.44
CA LEU A 259 27.13 22.69 2.81
C LEU A 259 28.28 22.35 3.76
N GLN A 260 28.61 23.29 4.64
CA GLN A 260 29.61 23.12 5.70
C GLN A 260 28.94 23.13 7.07
N TRP A 261 29.42 22.29 7.98
CA TRP A 261 28.92 22.18 9.35
C TRP A 261 29.94 22.71 10.36
N PRO A 262 29.49 23.19 11.54
CA PRO A 262 30.39 23.63 12.61
C PRO A 262 31.11 22.47 13.34
N PHE A 263 30.88 21.23 12.90
CA PHE A 263 31.49 20.02 13.43
C PHE A 263 32.02 19.16 12.27
N GLU A 264 32.99 18.29 12.55
CA GLU A 264 33.49 17.35 11.56
C GLU A 264 32.49 16.18 11.37
N PRO A 265 32.04 15.91 10.13
CA PRO A 265 31.19 14.75 9.86
C PRO A 265 31.91 13.42 10.10
N ASP A 266 31.17 12.43 10.58
CA ASP A 266 31.66 11.07 10.80
C ASP A 266 32.00 10.40 9.45
N VAL A 267 32.87 9.38 9.46
CA VAL A 267 33.33 8.69 8.23
C VAL A 267 32.17 8.19 7.36
N PHE A 268 31.14 7.60 7.96
CA PHE A 268 29.98 7.10 7.22
C PHE A 268 29.17 8.23 6.57
N GLN A 269 29.12 9.42 7.19
CA GLN A 269 28.47 10.61 6.63
C GLN A 269 29.26 11.11 5.42
N LYS A 270 30.59 11.22 5.53
CA LYS A 270 31.48 11.60 4.42
C LYS A 270 31.36 10.64 3.23
N GLN A 271 31.28 9.33 3.50
CA GLN A 271 31.06 8.32 2.46
C GLN A 271 29.71 8.50 1.77
N ALA A 272 28.64 8.80 2.51
CA ALA A 272 27.31 9.04 1.93
C ALA A 272 27.31 10.29 1.06
N ILE A 273 27.87 11.39 1.56
CA ILE A 273 28.00 12.67 0.84
C ILE A 273 28.75 12.50 -0.49
N LEU A 274 29.86 11.75 -0.48
CA LEU A 274 30.62 11.48 -1.70
C LEU A 274 29.79 10.74 -2.78
N ARG A 275 28.88 9.87 -2.36
CA ARG A 275 27.96 9.15 -3.28
C ARG A 275 26.83 10.05 -3.79
N LEU A 276 26.37 10.99 -2.97
CA LEU A 276 25.37 11.97 -3.39
C LEU A 276 25.95 12.91 -4.47
N GLU A 277 27.20 13.33 -4.34
CA GLU A 277 27.91 14.11 -5.38
C GLU A 277 28.08 13.35 -6.70
N THR A 278 28.15 12.01 -6.66
CA THR A 278 28.15 11.19 -7.88
C THR A 278 26.75 10.88 -8.41
N HIS A 279 25.70 11.50 -7.85
CA HIS A 279 24.28 11.25 -8.15
C HIS A 279 23.84 9.79 -7.96
N ASP A 280 24.49 9.05 -7.05
CA ASP A 280 24.12 7.68 -6.73
C ASP A 280 23.08 7.63 -5.58
N SER A 281 22.17 6.65 -5.63
CA SER A 281 21.23 6.39 -4.52
C SER A 281 21.93 5.72 -3.34
N VAL A 282 21.54 6.08 -2.11
CA VAL A 282 22.21 5.61 -0.88
C VAL A 282 21.23 5.04 0.14
N PHE A 283 21.66 3.99 0.84
CA PHE A 283 20.97 3.44 1.99
C PHE A 283 21.85 3.53 3.23
N VAL A 284 21.48 4.42 4.16
CA VAL A 284 22.20 4.67 5.40
C VAL A 284 21.53 3.94 6.57
N ALA A 285 22.18 2.93 7.11
CA ALA A 285 21.73 2.18 8.27
C ALA A 285 22.59 2.53 9.51
N ALA A 286 22.03 3.36 10.39
CA ALA A 286 22.75 3.86 11.57
C ALA A 286 21.79 4.13 12.74
N HIS A 287 22.32 4.13 13.97
CA HIS A 287 21.56 4.51 15.17
C HIS A 287 20.90 5.89 15.01
N THR A 288 19.75 6.12 15.66
CA THR A 288 19.04 7.42 15.63
C THR A 288 19.92 8.58 16.07
N SER A 289 20.77 8.37 17.09
CA SER A 289 21.74 9.35 17.59
C SER A 289 22.98 9.54 16.71
N ALA A 290 23.14 8.79 15.61
CA ALA A 290 24.34 8.82 14.77
C ALA A 290 24.45 10.08 13.90
N GLY A 291 23.37 10.87 13.75
CA GLY A 291 23.38 12.07 12.91
C GLY A 291 23.05 11.77 11.44
N LYS A 292 22.08 10.89 11.17
CA LYS A 292 21.61 10.59 9.80
C LYS A 292 21.11 11.83 9.05
N THR A 293 20.61 12.84 9.78
CA THR A 293 20.09 14.09 9.23
C THR A 293 21.12 14.88 8.42
N VAL A 294 22.43 14.72 8.69
CA VAL A 294 23.51 15.33 7.89
C VAL A 294 23.42 14.94 6.41
N VAL A 295 23.07 13.68 6.13
CA VAL A 295 22.93 13.17 4.75
C VAL A 295 21.71 13.80 4.06
N ALA A 296 20.61 13.99 4.79
CA ALA A 296 19.41 14.64 4.28
C ALA A 296 19.64 16.13 4.00
N GLU A 297 20.28 16.85 4.92
CA GLU A 297 20.63 18.27 4.76
C GLU A 297 21.51 18.50 3.52
N TYR A 298 22.48 17.61 3.29
CA TYR A 298 23.34 17.71 2.12
C TYR A 298 22.57 17.57 0.81
N ALA A 299 21.65 16.61 0.72
CA ALA A 299 20.84 16.40 -0.46
C ALA A 299 19.92 17.59 -0.77
N ILE A 300 19.34 18.20 0.27
CA ILE A 300 18.53 19.42 0.13
C ILE A 300 19.37 20.58 -0.40
N ALA A 301 20.58 20.78 0.15
CA ALA A 301 21.51 21.80 -0.32
C ALA A 301 21.95 21.56 -1.78
N LEU A 302 22.20 20.29 -2.13
CA LEU A 302 22.58 19.87 -3.49
C LEU A 302 21.47 20.17 -4.50
N SER A 303 20.22 19.83 -4.20
CA SER A 303 19.07 20.17 -5.05
C SER A 303 18.90 21.68 -5.22
N GLN A 304 19.08 22.47 -4.16
CA GLN A 304 19.02 23.94 -4.26
C GLN A 304 20.11 24.49 -5.19
N LYS A 305 21.31 23.89 -5.19
CA LYS A 305 22.39 24.22 -6.13
C LYS A 305 22.04 23.81 -7.57
N HIS A 306 21.38 22.67 -7.74
CA HIS A 306 20.96 22.15 -9.05
C HIS A 306 19.67 22.78 -9.59
N MET A 307 19.01 23.64 -8.79
CA MET A 307 17.70 24.23 -9.11
C MET A 307 16.62 23.17 -9.33
N THR A 308 16.68 22.09 -8.57
CA THR A 308 15.71 20.98 -8.56
C THR A 308 14.95 20.95 -7.23
N ARG A 309 13.97 20.04 -7.13
CA ARG A 309 13.18 19.81 -5.91
C ARG A 309 13.65 18.58 -5.14
N THR A 310 13.49 18.64 -3.82
CA THR A 310 13.69 17.51 -2.89
C THR A 310 12.41 17.26 -2.11
N ILE A 311 12.05 16.00 -1.93
CA ILE A 311 10.98 15.60 -1.02
C ILE A 311 11.57 14.87 0.19
N TYR A 312 11.24 15.34 1.38
CA TYR A 312 11.50 14.65 2.63
C TYR A 312 10.24 13.97 3.14
N THR A 313 10.24 12.65 3.18
CA THR A 313 9.14 11.85 3.71
C THR A 313 9.42 11.42 5.14
N SER A 314 8.40 11.55 5.98
CA SER A 314 8.39 11.06 7.36
C SER A 314 7.16 10.20 7.61
N PRO A 315 7.26 9.13 8.42
CA PRO A 315 6.12 8.26 8.71
C PRO A 315 5.03 8.98 9.53
N ILE A 316 5.35 10.01 10.32
CA ILE A 316 4.41 10.60 11.29
C ILE A 316 4.32 12.12 11.12
N LYS A 317 3.08 12.66 11.20
CA LYS A 317 2.79 14.11 11.12
C LYS A 317 3.61 14.94 12.12
N ALA A 318 3.75 14.47 13.36
CA ALA A 318 4.52 15.14 14.40
C ALA A 318 6.01 15.31 14.01
N LEU A 319 6.62 14.26 13.45
CA LEU A 319 8.00 14.31 12.98
C LEU A 319 8.13 15.21 11.74
N SER A 320 7.14 15.21 10.84
CA SER A 320 7.10 16.14 9.71
C SER A 320 7.06 17.60 10.17
N ASN A 321 6.26 17.92 11.19
CA ASN A 321 6.20 19.27 11.78
C ASN A 321 7.52 19.66 12.46
N GLN A 322 8.14 18.74 13.21
CA GLN A 322 9.45 18.96 13.83
C GLN A 322 10.52 19.23 12.75
N LYS A 323 10.60 18.38 11.73
CA LYS A 323 11.56 18.52 10.62
C LYS A 323 11.32 19.77 9.81
N PHE A 324 10.08 20.19 9.64
CA PHE A 324 9.76 21.48 9.04
C PHE A 324 10.40 22.63 9.80
N ARG A 325 10.27 22.66 11.12
CA ARG A 325 10.93 23.69 11.92
C ARG A 325 12.46 23.62 11.84
N ASP A 326 13.03 22.42 11.96
CA ASP A 326 14.49 22.21 11.92
C ASP A 326 15.07 22.67 10.58
N PHE A 327 14.44 22.28 9.47
CA PHE A 327 14.87 22.68 8.13
C PHE A 327 14.52 24.12 7.82
N LYS A 328 13.44 24.70 8.35
CA LYS A 328 13.15 26.14 8.17
C LYS A 328 14.18 27.03 8.85
N ASN A 329 14.77 26.58 9.95
CA ASN A 329 15.88 27.28 10.60
C ASN A 329 17.19 27.18 9.80
N THR A 330 17.37 26.11 9.03
CA THR A 330 18.60 25.82 8.27
C THR A 330 18.53 26.36 6.84
N PHE A 331 17.37 26.22 6.19
CA PHE A 331 17.08 26.57 4.81
C PHE A 331 15.88 27.53 4.74
N LYS A 332 15.92 28.50 3.82
CA LYS A 332 14.84 29.49 3.67
C LYS A 332 13.61 28.93 2.97
N ASP A 333 13.82 28.11 1.94
CA ASP A 333 12.78 27.64 1.02
C ASP A 333 12.34 26.21 1.35
N VAL A 334 11.44 26.09 2.33
CA VAL A 334 10.91 24.82 2.85
C VAL A 334 9.41 24.91 2.97
N GLY A 335 8.71 23.89 2.47
CA GLY A 335 7.27 23.69 2.55
C GLY A 335 6.87 22.45 3.35
N LEU A 336 5.62 22.39 3.78
CA LEU A 336 5.03 21.29 4.54
C LEU A 336 3.69 20.89 3.93
N LEU A 337 3.56 19.63 3.54
CA LEU A 337 2.34 19.03 3.00
C LEU A 337 1.93 17.86 3.88
N THR A 338 0.86 18.03 4.65
CA THR A 338 0.22 16.97 5.43
C THR A 338 -1.24 16.82 5.02
N GLY A 339 -1.94 15.81 5.54
CA GLY A 339 -3.39 15.68 5.34
C GLY A 339 -4.16 16.92 5.81
N ASP A 340 -3.70 17.56 6.89
CA ASP A 340 -4.39 18.64 7.58
C ASP A 340 -3.99 20.03 7.08
N VAL A 341 -2.69 20.25 6.88
CA VAL A 341 -2.08 21.56 6.67
C VAL A 341 -1.19 21.54 5.42
N GLN A 342 -1.27 22.61 4.64
CA GLN A 342 -0.36 22.90 3.51
C GLN A 342 0.27 24.27 3.73
N LEU A 343 1.60 24.31 3.83
CA LEU A 343 2.39 25.54 3.98
C LEU A 343 3.44 25.59 2.87
N HIS A 344 3.53 26.73 2.17
CA HIS A 344 4.50 26.96 1.10
C HIS A 344 4.64 25.77 0.12
N PRO A 345 3.55 25.36 -0.57
CA PRO A 345 3.55 24.18 -1.43
C PRO A 345 4.47 24.33 -2.68
N GLU A 346 4.88 25.55 -3.02
CA GLU A 346 5.77 25.84 -4.15
C GLU A 346 7.26 25.76 -3.82
N ALA A 347 7.61 25.47 -2.55
CA ALA A 347 8.99 25.43 -2.09
C ALA A 347 9.83 24.34 -2.78
N SER A 348 11.14 24.58 -2.93
CA SER A 348 12.10 23.61 -3.46
C SER A 348 12.23 22.35 -2.59
N CYS A 349 12.19 22.50 -1.27
CA CYS A 349 12.19 21.39 -0.31
C CYS A 349 10.79 21.19 0.28
N LEU A 350 10.14 20.07 -0.04
CA LEU A 350 8.82 19.71 0.49
C LEU A 350 8.91 18.60 1.53
N ILE A 351 8.37 18.85 2.72
CA ILE A 351 8.26 17.85 3.78
C ILE A 351 6.84 17.32 3.79
N MET A 352 6.69 15.99 3.78
CA MET A 352 5.36 15.37 3.76
C MET A 352 5.34 14.01 4.44
N THR A 353 4.14 13.43 4.58
CA THR A 353 4.00 12.02 4.96
C THR A 353 4.04 11.13 3.72
N THR A 354 4.34 9.85 3.91
CA THR A 354 4.41 8.88 2.80
C THR A 354 3.09 8.73 2.06
N GLU A 355 1.95 8.85 2.74
CA GLU A 355 0.62 8.78 2.12
C GLU A 355 0.35 9.96 1.17
N ILE A 356 0.87 11.14 1.48
CA ILE A 356 0.74 12.32 0.60
C ILE A 356 1.57 12.10 -0.66
N LEU A 357 2.80 11.59 -0.55
CA LEU A 357 3.62 11.26 -1.71
C LEU A 357 2.97 10.17 -2.57
N ARG A 358 2.41 9.12 -1.96
CA ARG A 358 1.63 8.11 -2.67
C ARG A 358 0.48 8.72 -3.47
N SER A 359 -0.30 9.59 -2.83
CA SER A 359 -1.42 10.27 -3.49
C SER A 359 -0.93 11.13 -4.67
N MET A 360 0.17 11.85 -4.53
CA MET A 360 0.77 12.62 -5.63
C MET A 360 1.18 11.74 -6.82
N LEU A 361 1.72 10.55 -6.56
CA LEU A 361 2.11 9.60 -7.60
C LEU A 361 0.89 9.09 -8.37
N TYR A 362 -0.15 8.61 -7.67
CA TYR A 362 -1.40 8.15 -8.32
C TYR A 362 -2.17 9.26 -9.04
N ASN A 363 -2.12 10.49 -8.53
CA ASN A 363 -2.83 11.63 -9.10
C ASN A 363 -2.02 12.40 -10.16
N GLY A 364 -0.82 11.92 -10.52
CA GLY A 364 0.02 12.53 -11.54
C GLY A 364 0.39 13.99 -11.26
N SER A 365 0.84 14.28 -10.03
CA SER A 365 1.26 15.64 -9.63
C SER A 365 2.49 16.11 -10.41
N ASP A 366 2.40 17.31 -11.01
CA ASP A 366 3.51 17.93 -11.76
C ASP A 366 4.74 18.23 -10.90
N ALA A 367 4.59 18.36 -9.58
CA ALA A 367 5.73 18.55 -8.67
C ALA A 367 6.76 17.39 -8.70
N ILE A 368 6.37 16.21 -9.21
CA ILE A 368 7.25 15.04 -9.37
C ILE A 368 8.23 15.22 -10.54
N ARG A 369 7.91 16.07 -11.52
CA ARG A 369 8.77 16.30 -12.70
C ARG A 369 10.12 16.92 -12.32
N ASP A 370 10.09 17.89 -11.42
CA ASP A 370 11.28 18.64 -10.98
C ASP A 370 12.05 17.95 -9.84
N LEU A 371 11.61 16.75 -9.45
CA LEU A 371 12.11 16.02 -8.29
C LEU A 371 13.42 15.31 -8.60
N GLU A 372 14.49 15.68 -7.91
CA GLU A 372 15.79 15.00 -8.02
C GLU A 372 15.97 13.93 -6.94
N TRP A 373 15.65 14.27 -5.68
CA TRP A 373 15.88 13.40 -4.53
C TRP A 373 14.60 13.17 -3.71
N VAL A 374 14.35 11.92 -3.36
CA VAL A 374 13.39 11.56 -2.31
C VAL A 374 14.13 10.97 -1.12
N ILE A 375 13.99 11.65 0.01
CA ILE A 375 14.54 11.24 1.30
C ILE A 375 13.44 10.50 2.05
N PHE A 376 13.77 9.28 2.44
CA PHE A 376 12.92 8.39 3.20
C PHE A 376 13.48 8.25 4.61
N ASP A 377 12.82 8.89 5.58
CA ASP A 377 13.23 8.83 6.98
C ASP A 377 12.57 7.66 7.72
N GLU A 378 13.34 7.00 8.58
CA GLU A 378 12.94 5.83 9.37
C GLU A 378 12.36 4.66 8.53
N VAL A 379 13.09 4.25 7.48
CA VAL A 379 12.70 3.15 6.55
C VAL A 379 12.36 1.83 7.26
N HIS A 380 12.83 1.61 8.48
CA HIS A 380 12.44 0.44 9.27
C HIS A 380 10.92 0.37 9.58
N TYR A 381 10.16 1.45 9.33
CA TYR A 381 8.70 1.46 9.31
C TYR A 381 8.07 0.63 8.18
N VAL A 382 8.86 0.12 7.22
CA VAL A 382 8.38 -0.88 6.25
C VAL A 382 7.79 -2.12 6.95
N ASN A 383 8.26 -2.44 8.16
CA ASN A 383 7.74 -3.54 8.98
C ASN A 383 6.38 -3.26 9.65
N ASP A 384 5.86 -2.03 9.55
CA ASP A 384 4.56 -1.68 10.12
C ASP A 384 3.43 -2.32 9.31
N ALA A 385 2.58 -3.11 9.97
CA ALA A 385 1.54 -3.89 9.29
C ALA A 385 0.45 -3.02 8.63
N GLU A 386 0.21 -1.79 9.11
CA GLU A 386 -0.81 -0.91 8.54
C GLU A 386 -0.24 -0.03 7.42
N ARG A 387 0.97 0.51 7.62
CA ARG A 387 1.53 1.58 6.78
C ARG A 387 2.70 1.13 5.90
N GLY A 388 3.28 -0.04 6.17
CA GLY A 388 4.38 -0.62 5.38
C GLY A 388 4.02 -0.83 3.90
N VAL A 389 2.75 -1.14 3.60
CA VAL A 389 2.26 -1.25 2.22
C VAL A 389 2.47 0.04 1.43
N VAL A 390 2.21 1.21 2.02
CA VAL A 390 2.35 2.53 1.37
C VAL A 390 3.80 2.78 0.95
N TRP A 391 4.74 2.34 1.77
CA TRP A 391 6.16 2.48 1.49
C TRP A 391 6.59 1.70 0.25
N GLU A 392 6.18 0.43 0.15
CA GLU A 392 6.47 -0.40 -1.01
C GLU A 392 5.81 0.17 -2.27
N GLU A 393 4.54 0.58 -2.19
CA GLU A 393 3.81 1.20 -3.31
C GLU A 393 4.56 2.43 -3.85
N VAL A 394 4.98 3.35 -2.97
CA VAL A 394 5.72 4.56 -3.36
C VAL A 394 7.07 4.20 -3.96
N LEU A 395 7.84 3.31 -3.35
CA LEU A 395 9.15 2.90 -3.86
C LEU A 395 9.03 2.30 -5.26
N ILE A 396 8.00 1.48 -5.53
CA ILE A 396 7.76 0.91 -6.85
C ILE A 396 7.33 1.99 -7.85
N MET A 397 6.42 2.90 -7.47
CA MET A 397 5.80 3.90 -8.37
C MET A 397 6.69 5.10 -8.71
N LEU A 398 7.77 5.37 -7.97
CA LEU A 398 8.64 6.53 -8.26
C LEU A 398 9.22 6.49 -9.69
N PRO A 399 9.25 7.61 -10.44
CA PRO A 399 9.82 7.64 -11.80
C PRO A 399 11.33 7.36 -11.85
N ASP A 400 11.83 7.05 -13.05
CA ASP A 400 13.22 6.66 -13.26
C ASP A 400 14.24 7.77 -13.00
N HIS A 401 13.92 9.04 -13.23
CA HIS A 401 14.88 10.13 -13.00
C HIS A 401 15.17 10.39 -11.52
N VAL A 402 14.29 9.95 -10.61
CA VAL A 402 14.37 10.24 -9.18
C VAL A 402 15.41 9.36 -8.49
N ASN A 403 16.28 9.95 -7.67
CA ASN A 403 17.24 9.23 -6.84
C ASN A 403 16.78 9.11 -5.38
N LEU A 404 17.21 8.03 -4.72
CA LEU A 404 16.67 7.60 -3.42
C LEU A 404 17.71 7.76 -2.30
N ILE A 405 17.27 8.32 -1.18
CA ILE A 405 18.05 8.40 0.06
C ILE A 405 17.25 7.73 1.17
N LEU A 406 17.70 6.55 1.56
CA LEU A 406 17.03 5.72 2.57
C LEU A 406 17.76 5.90 3.90
N LEU A 407 17.08 6.42 4.93
CA LEU A 407 17.61 6.58 6.28
C LEU A 407 16.92 5.60 7.22
N SER A 408 17.68 4.73 7.88
CA SER A 408 17.10 3.74 8.79
C SER A 408 17.92 3.55 10.06
N ALA A 409 17.27 2.98 11.08
CA ALA A 409 17.94 2.37 12.21
C ALA A 409 18.80 1.16 11.75
N THR A 410 19.61 0.61 12.65
CA THR A 410 20.43 -0.56 12.33
C THR A 410 19.54 -1.79 12.10
N VAL A 411 19.47 -2.26 10.85
CA VAL A 411 18.74 -3.47 10.45
C VAL A 411 19.72 -4.51 9.85
N PRO A 412 19.46 -5.81 10.01
CA PRO A 412 20.40 -6.86 9.59
C PRO A 412 20.45 -7.12 8.08
N ASN A 413 19.33 -7.04 7.35
CA ASN A 413 19.21 -7.37 5.93
C ASN A 413 19.27 -6.15 5.00
N THR A 414 20.17 -5.21 5.29
CA THR A 414 20.30 -3.96 4.51
C THR A 414 20.65 -4.18 3.04
N LEU A 415 21.54 -5.14 2.76
CA LEU A 415 21.97 -5.48 1.40
C LEU A 415 20.85 -6.10 0.57
N GLU A 416 20.05 -6.96 1.18
CA GLU A 416 18.90 -7.61 0.53
C GLU A 416 17.86 -6.57 0.13
N PHE A 417 17.51 -5.67 1.05
CA PHE A 417 16.57 -4.59 0.78
C PHE A 417 17.09 -3.61 -0.28
N ALA A 418 18.38 -3.27 -0.25
CA ALA A 418 18.99 -2.43 -1.29
C ALA A 418 19.07 -3.13 -2.65
N ASP A 419 19.35 -4.44 -2.70
CA ASP A 419 19.34 -5.22 -3.95
C ASP A 419 17.93 -5.26 -4.54
N TRP A 420 16.89 -5.43 -3.72
CA TRP A 420 15.50 -5.34 -4.16
C TRP A 420 15.20 -3.98 -4.82
N ILE A 421 15.45 -2.86 -4.14
CA ILE A 421 15.19 -1.54 -4.70
C ILE A 421 16.06 -1.28 -5.95
N GLY A 422 17.32 -1.71 -5.92
CA GLY A 422 18.25 -1.54 -7.03
C GLY A 422 17.79 -2.28 -8.28
N ARG A 423 17.22 -3.49 -8.13
CA ARG A 423 16.65 -4.25 -9.25
C ARG A 423 15.34 -3.67 -9.77
N ILE A 424 14.41 -3.27 -8.90
CA ILE A 424 13.14 -2.71 -9.37
C ILE A 424 13.35 -1.38 -10.11
N LYS A 425 14.37 -0.59 -9.74
CA LYS A 425 14.73 0.68 -10.38
C LYS A 425 15.80 0.58 -11.44
N GLN A 426 16.42 -0.59 -11.62
CA GLN A 426 17.63 -0.73 -12.47
C GLN A 426 18.74 0.29 -12.12
N LYS A 427 18.88 0.61 -10.83
CA LYS A 427 19.84 1.60 -10.31
C LYS A 427 20.78 0.99 -9.28
N LYS A 428 21.98 1.56 -9.17
CA LYS A 428 22.93 1.20 -8.11
C LYS A 428 22.53 1.88 -6.81
N ILE A 429 22.46 1.10 -5.73
CA ILE A 429 22.20 1.61 -4.38
C ILE A 429 23.36 1.21 -3.48
N TYR A 430 23.99 2.21 -2.85
CA TYR A 430 25.11 1.97 -1.96
C TYR A 430 24.65 1.88 -0.52
N VAL A 431 24.91 0.73 0.10
CA VAL A 431 24.62 0.52 1.53
C VAL A 431 25.79 1.01 2.38
N ILE A 432 25.50 1.95 3.27
CA ILE A 432 26.45 2.54 4.20
C ILE A 432 25.91 2.29 5.61
N SER A 433 26.58 1.41 6.36
CA SER A 433 26.15 1.05 7.71
C SER A 433 27.20 1.37 8.76
N THR A 434 26.73 1.73 9.97
CA THR A 434 27.58 1.85 11.14
C THR A 434 26.90 1.25 12.37
N MET A 435 27.57 0.28 12.98
CA MET A 435 27.13 -0.31 14.25
C MET A 435 27.61 0.50 15.45
N LYS A 436 28.60 1.39 15.26
CA LYS A 436 29.18 2.20 16.32
C LYS A 436 28.24 3.33 16.71
N ARG A 437 27.82 3.35 17.97
CA ARG A 437 27.04 4.45 18.55
C ARG A 437 27.99 5.59 18.98
N PRO A 438 27.66 6.88 18.72
CA PRO A 438 28.49 7.99 19.17
C PRO A 438 28.63 8.09 20.69
N VAL A 439 27.54 7.81 21.41
CA VAL A 439 27.52 7.78 22.89
C VAL A 439 27.20 6.34 23.32
N PRO A 440 28.11 5.61 23.98
CA PRO A 440 27.85 4.24 24.44
C PRO A 440 26.79 4.21 25.57
N LEU A 441 26.17 3.03 25.76
CA LEU A 441 25.13 2.80 26.78
C LEU A 441 25.64 1.93 27.93
N GLU A 442 25.22 2.25 29.15
CA GLU A 442 25.36 1.43 30.34
C GLU A 442 23.98 0.97 30.83
N HIS A 443 23.80 -0.33 30.99
CA HIS A 443 22.51 -0.93 31.33
C HIS A 443 22.50 -1.41 32.79
N HIS A 444 21.48 -1.01 33.54
CA HIS A 444 21.33 -1.26 34.96
C HIS A 444 19.97 -1.90 35.25
N LEU A 445 19.92 -2.83 36.21
CA LEU A 445 18.68 -3.35 36.77
C LEU A 445 18.41 -2.67 38.11
N TYR A 446 17.18 -2.22 38.33
CA TYR A 446 16.76 -1.68 39.61
C TYR A 446 15.86 -2.68 40.34
N THR A 447 16.36 -3.26 41.44
CA THR A 447 15.69 -4.31 42.22
C THR A 447 15.18 -3.83 43.58
N GLY A 448 15.08 -2.51 43.79
CA GLY A 448 14.82 -1.84 45.08
C GLY A 448 13.50 -2.16 45.81
N ASN A 449 12.76 -3.19 45.41
CA ASN A 449 11.54 -3.67 46.06
C ASN A 449 11.77 -4.90 46.97
N SER A 450 13.01 -5.39 47.12
CA SER A 450 13.35 -6.47 48.06
C SER A 450 13.81 -5.92 49.42
N GLN A 451 13.43 -6.57 50.52
CA GLN A 451 13.95 -6.27 51.88
C GLN A 451 15.50 -6.27 51.94
N LYS A 452 16.19 -6.97 51.02
CA LYS A 452 17.66 -7.07 50.97
C LYS A 452 18.38 -5.88 50.31
N THR A 453 17.73 -5.14 49.42
CA THR A 453 18.35 -4.03 48.65
C THR A 453 17.80 -2.65 49.02
N GLN A 454 16.90 -2.59 50.01
CA GLN A 454 16.28 -1.37 50.51
C GLN A 454 17.29 -0.38 51.15
N SER A 455 18.48 -0.88 51.52
CA SER A 455 19.57 -0.13 52.15
C SER A 455 20.66 0.34 51.19
N GLU A 456 20.54 0.10 49.89
CA GLU A 456 21.45 0.70 48.90
C GLU A 456 21.11 2.20 48.78
N LEU A 457 21.87 3.02 49.51
CA LEU A 457 21.71 4.47 49.56
C LEU A 457 22.36 5.11 48.34
N PHE A 458 21.54 5.55 47.39
CA PHE A 458 21.97 6.54 46.40
C PHE A 458 21.86 7.92 47.04
N LEU A 459 22.97 8.64 47.14
CA LEU A 459 22.98 10.03 47.60
C LEU A 459 22.11 10.84 46.60
N LEU A 460 20.88 11.16 46.98
CA LEU A 460 19.91 11.92 46.17
C LEU A 460 19.88 13.38 46.56
N VAL A 461 20.32 13.69 47.77
CA VAL A 461 20.42 15.04 48.32
C VAL A 461 21.80 15.13 48.98
N ASP A 462 22.59 16.14 48.61
CA ASP A 462 23.88 16.38 49.23
C ASP A 462 23.73 16.91 50.66
N ALA A 463 24.84 17.02 51.39
CA ALA A 463 24.84 17.52 52.77
C ALA A 463 24.38 18.99 52.89
N GLN A 464 24.23 19.69 51.77
CA GLN A 464 23.77 21.08 51.66
C GLN A 464 22.27 21.17 51.35
N GLY A 465 21.57 20.03 51.20
CA GLY A 465 20.14 20.00 50.90
C GLY A 465 19.82 20.12 49.40
N ASN A 466 20.82 20.08 48.51
CA ASN A 466 20.58 20.11 47.07
C ASN A 466 20.36 18.71 46.53
N PHE A 467 19.34 18.53 45.70
CA PHE A 467 19.18 17.27 44.98
C PHE A 467 20.36 17.03 44.03
N LEU A 468 20.96 15.84 44.11
CA LEU A 468 21.97 15.38 43.16
C LEU A 468 21.29 15.13 41.81
N THR A 469 21.41 16.10 40.92
CA THR A 469 20.89 16.07 39.54
C THR A 469 21.63 15.09 38.61
N LYS A 470 22.47 14.21 39.16
CA LYS A 470 23.23 13.21 38.41
C LYS A 470 22.26 12.25 37.72
N GLY A 471 22.13 12.37 36.40
CA GLY A 471 21.27 11.50 35.56
C GLY A 471 20.10 12.21 34.88
N LEU A 472 19.80 13.47 35.22
CA LEU A 472 18.78 14.26 34.53
C LEU A 472 19.30 14.79 33.17
N PRO A 473 18.43 14.96 32.15
CA PRO A 473 17.02 14.61 32.15
C PRO A 473 16.78 13.10 31.95
N ILE A 474 15.65 12.62 32.48
CA ILE A 474 15.20 11.21 32.45
C ILE A 474 13.97 11.08 31.56
N VAL A 475 13.94 10.03 30.73
CA VAL A 475 12.70 9.57 30.05
C VAL A 475 12.33 8.20 30.61
N ALA A 476 11.15 8.10 31.21
CA ALA A 476 10.59 6.88 31.77
C ALA A 476 9.53 6.31 30.82
N PHE A 477 9.88 5.23 30.10
CA PHE A 477 8.97 4.54 29.21
C PHE A 477 8.00 3.64 29.98
N THR A 478 6.71 3.90 29.78
CA THR A 478 5.59 3.15 30.37
C THR A 478 4.61 2.80 29.25
N PHE A 479 4.21 1.53 29.13
CA PHE A 479 3.36 1.06 28.01
C PHE A 479 1.85 1.21 28.24
N SER A 480 1.45 1.93 29.28
CA SER A 480 0.05 2.26 29.56
C SER A 480 -0.09 3.76 29.81
N ARG A 481 -1.07 4.37 29.14
CA ARG A 481 -1.38 5.80 29.24
C ARG A 481 -1.75 6.18 30.67
N ASN A 482 -2.73 5.47 31.24
CA ASN A 482 -3.19 5.69 32.61
C ASN A 482 -2.03 5.54 33.61
N ARG A 483 -1.12 4.59 33.37
CA ARG A 483 0.05 4.38 34.23
C ARG A 483 1.08 5.52 34.11
N CYS A 484 1.23 6.15 32.95
CA CYS A 484 2.04 7.37 32.83
C CYS A 484 1.49 8.48 33.73
N ASP A 485 0.17 8.70 33.70
CA ASP A 485 -0.50 9.71 34.51
C ASP A 485 -0.39 9.40 36.01
N GLU A 486 -0.62 8.15 36.40
CA GLU A 486 -0.46 7.67 37.79
C GLU A 486 0.97 7.88 38.31
N ASN A 487 1.98 7.44 37.54
CA ASN A 487 3.39 7.60 37.93
C ASN A 487 3.77 9.08 38.13
N ALA A 488 3.27 9.97 37.27
CA ALA A 488 3.50 11.41 37.40
C ALA A 488 2.80 12.00 38.64
N ASN A 489 1.58 11.54 38.94
CA ASN A 489 0.80 11.96 40.10
C ASN A 489 1.36 11.42 41.43
N MET A 490 2.05 10.28 41.42
CA MET A 490 2.75 9.76 42.62
C MET A 490 3.90 10.66 43.07
N LEU A 491 4.47 11.46 42.17
CA LEU A 491 5.58 12.36 42.45
C LEU A 491 5.12 13.77 42.89
N THR A 492 4.01 13.90 43.63
CA THR A 492 3.46 15.21 44.07
C THR A 492 4.41 16.03 44.93
N THR A 493 5.25 15.38 45.74
CA THR A 493 6.18 16.05 46.68
C THR A 493 7.50 16.49 46.05
N VAL A 494 7.80 16.05 44.82
CA VAL A 494 9.08 16.31 44.15
C VAL A 494 8.99 17.57 43.30
N ASP A 495 10.02 18.42 43.42
CA ASP A 495 10.15 19.67 42.69
C ASP A 495 11.59 19.82 42.18
N LEU A 496 11.75 19.81 40.85
CA LEU A 496 13.06 19.72 40.18
C LEU A 496 13.48 21.00 39.47
N THR A 497 12.74 22.10 39.67
CA THR A 497 12.96 23.37 38.99
C THR A 497 13.24 24.49 39.97
N SER A 498 14.14 25.38 39.58
CA SER A 498 14.40 26.63 40.29
C SER A 498 13.25 27.63 40.11
N THR A 499 13.19 28.65 40.96
CA THR A 499 12.18 29.73 40.84
C THR A 499 12.26 30.46 39.49
N VAL A 500 13.45 30.58 38.89
CA VAL A 500 13.64 31.19 37.56
C VAL A 500 13.06 30.30 36.46
N GLU A 501 13.40 29.00 36.48
CA GLU A 501 12.85 28.03 35.53
C GLU A 501 11.32 27.93 35.63
N LYS A 502 10.76 27.98 36.85
CA LYS A 502 9.31 28.02 37.07
C LYS A 502 8.65 29.22 36.39
N SER A 503 9.25 30.40 36.54
CA SER A 503 8.76 31.61 35.90
C SER A 503 8.86 31.51 34.38
N GLU A 504 9.96 30.98 33.85
CA GLU A 504 10.13 30.76 32.40
C GLU A 504 9.09 29.78 31.84
N ILE A 505 8.92 28.62 32.49
CA ILE A 505 7.92 27.61 32.14
C ILE A 505 6.53 28.22 32.18
N HIS A 506 6.21 29.01 33.21
CA HIS A 506 4.90 29.64 33.34
C HIS A 506 4.63 30.64 32.21
N ILE A 507 5.59 31.53 31.90
CA ILE A 507 5.45 32.52 30.83
C ILE A 507 5.33 31.82 29.47
N PHE A 508 6.17 30.82 29.20
CA PHE A 508 6.12 30.05 27.96
C PHE A 508 4.79 29.31 27.81
N PHE A 509 4.35 28.60 28.85
CA PHE A 509 3.09 27.87 28.84
C PHE A 509 1.89 28.81 28.64
N GLN A 510 1.85 29.95 29.35
CA GLN A 510 0.79 30.95 29.17
C GLN A 510 0.79 31.52 27.75
N LYS A 511 1.95 31.77 27.14
CA LYS A 511 2.06 32.20 25.73
C LYS A 511 1.52 31.15 24.75
N CYS A 512 1.73 29.87 25.01
CA CYS A 512 1.20 28.79 24.17
C CYS A 512 -0.32 28.65 24.34
N ILE A 513 -0.82 28.71 25.58
CA ILE A 513 -2.24 28.51 25.92
C ILE A 513 -3.09 29.76 25.69
N SER A 514 -2.52 30.96 25.61
CA SER A 514 -3.24 32.18 25.25
C SER A 514 -3.91 32.12 23.87
N ARG A 515 -3.57 31.10 23.08
CA ARG A 515 -4.17 30.80 21.76
C ARG A 515 -5.48 30.03 21.87
N LEU A 516 -5.71 29.32 22.97
CA LEU A 516 -6.95 28.57 23.21
C LEU A 516 -8.06 29.52 23.70
N LYS A 517 -9.32 29.15 23.44
CA LYS A 517 -10.50 29.87 23.96
C LYS A 517 -10.62 29.68 25.48
N GLY A 518 -11.27 30.63 26.15
CA GLY A 518 -11.30 30.72 27.63
C GLY A 518 -11.61 29.39 28.34
N THR A 519 -12.72 28.72 27.96
CA THR A 519 -13.13 27.44 28.54
C THR A 519 -12.13 26.30 28.31
N ASP A 520 -11.41 26.33 27.20
CA ASP A 520 -10.41 25.31 26.85
C ASP A 520 -9.13 25.45 27.69
N ARG A 521 -8.86 26.65 28.24
CA ARG A 521 -7.73 26.89 29.14
C ARG A 521 -7.94 26.31 30.53
N GLU A 522 -9.20 26.13 30.91
CA GLU A 522 -9.63 25.64 32.22
C GLU A 522 -9.86 24.12 32.23
N LEU A 523 -9.55 23.43 31.13
CA LEU A 523 -9.62 21.97 31.05
C LEU A 523 -8.78 21.32 32.15
N PRO A 524 -9.30 20.27 32.84
CA PRO A 524 -8.56 19.58 33.90
C PRO A 524 -7.16 19.14 33.47
N GLN A 525 -7.03 18.59 32.26
CA GLN A 525 -5.75 18.15 31.70
C GLN A 525 -4.75 19.33 31.54
N VAL A 526 -5.21 20.53 31.16
CA VAL A 526 -4.35 21.72 31.00
C VAL A 526 -3.85 22.20 32.36
N LEU A 527 -4.75 22.27 33.36
CA LEU A 527 -4.42 22.69 34.72
C LEU A 527 -3.48 21.72 35.42
N GLN A 528 -3.70 20.41 35.25
CA GLN A 528 -2.81 19.38 35.78
C GLN A 528 -1.42 19.44 35.11
N MET A 529 -1.38 19.60 33.78
CA MET A 529 -0.13 19.66 33.03
C MET A 529 0.74 20.85 33.44
N VAL A 530 0.17 22.06 33.64
CA VAL A 530 0.97 23.21 34.09
C VAL A 530 1.53 23.01 35.50
N GLY A 531 0.78 22.34 36.39
CA GLY A 531 1.24 21.99 37.74
C GLY A 531 2.38 20.97 37.74
N LEU A 532 2.36 20.01 36.81
CA LEU A 532 3.45 19.06 36.59
C LEU A 532 4.68 19.74 35.99
N LEU A 533 4.49 20.50 34.91
CA LEU A 533 5.57 21.18 34.20
C LEU A 533 6.31 22.18 35.09
N LYS A 534 5.59 22.93 35.93
CA LYS A 534 6.21 23.83 36.91
C LYS A 534 7.18 23.10 37.85
N ARG A 535 6.98 21.81 38.13
CA ARG A 535 7.86 20.99 38.98
C ARG A 535 8.96 20.28 38.18
N GLY A 536 9.03 20.50 36.87
CA GLY A 536 9.97 19.85 35.96
C GLY A 536 9.55 18.43 35.56
N ILE A 537 8.28 18.07 35.74
CA ILE A 537 7.74 16.75 35.39
C ILE A 537 6.82 16.90 34.19
N GLY A 538 6.94 16.01 33.20
CA GLY A 538 6.10 15.99 32.00
C GLY A 538 5.49 14.62 31.75
N VAL A 539 4.37 14.60 31.03
CA VAL A 539 3.70 13.37 30.56
C VAL A 539 3.48 13.46 29.05
N HIS A 540 3.78 12.37 28.33
CA HIS A 540 3.64 12.28 26.88
C HIS A 540 3.07 10.93 26.43
N HIS A 541 1.84 10.95 25.94
CA HIS A 541 1.22 9.81 25.26
C HIS A 541 0.13 10.27 24.30
N SER A 542 -0.52 9.33 23.61
CA SER A 542 -1.56 9.60 22.61
C SER A 542 -2.85 10.22 23.15
N GLY A 543 -3.07 10.17 24.48
CA GLY A 543 -4.25 10.71 25.16
C GLY A 543 -4.12 12.17 25.60
N ILE A 544 -2.89 12.71 25.63
CA ILE A 544 -2.66 14.13 25.91
C ILE A 544 -3.02 14.95 24.66
N LEU A 545 -3.65 16.11 24.88
CA LEU A 545 -4.00 17.07 23.84
C LEU A 545 -2.79 17.43 22.96
N PRO A 546 -2.93 17.50 21.61
CA PRO A 546 -1.81 17.76 20.71
C PRO A 546 -0.98 19.00 21.08
N ILE A 547 -1.64 20.12 21.39
CA ILE A 547 -0.95 21.36 21.81
C ILE A 547 -0.12 21.18 23.08
N LEU A 548 -0.63 20.41 24.07
CA LEU A 548 0.10 20.15 25.31
C LEU A 548 1.29 19.22 25.07
N LYS A 549 1.15 18.22 24.19
CA LYS A 549 2.27 17.35 23.81
C LYS A 549 3.42 18.16 23.22
N GLU A 550 3.13 19.07 22.30
CA GLU A 550 4.14 19.94 21.68
C GLU A 550 4.78 20.89 22.73
N VAL A 551 4.02 21.41 23.69
CA VAL A 551 4.57 22.19 24.81
C VAL A 551 5.55 21.36 25.63
N VAL A 552 5.17 20.13 26.02
CA VAL A 552 6.03 19.21 26.78
C VAL A 552 7.32 18.91 26.02
N GLU A 553 7.20 18.59 24.74
CA GLU A 553 8.33 18.34 23.84
C GLU A 553 9.29 19.55 23.75
N MET A 554 8.76 20.75 23.52
CA MET A 554 9.56 21.98 23.45
C MET A 554 10.25 22.30 24.79
N LEU A 555 9.57 22.13 25.92
CA LEU A 555 10.14 22.34 27.24
C LEU A 555 11.19 21.27 27.60
N PHE A 556 11.01 20.03 27.14
CA PHE A 556 12.00 18.97 27.30
C PHE A 556 13.28 19.27 26.51
N THR A 557 13.14 19.75 25.28
CA THR A 557 14.29 20.15 24.44
C THR A 557 15.07 21.32 25.04
N ARG A 558 14.38 22.24 25.72
CA ARG A 558 15.00 23.35 26.48
C ARG A 558 15.64 22.90 27.81
N GLY A 559 15.49 21.63 28.18
CA GLY A 559 15.99 21.10 29.44
C GLY A 559 15.21 21.55 30.68
N LEU A 560 14.00 22.09 30.51
CA LEU A 560 13.13 22.55 31.60
C LEU A 560 12.31 21.39 32.20
N VAL A 561 11.91 20.41 31.37
CA VAL A 561 11.38 19.13 31.85
C VAL A 561 12.54 18.19 32.17
N LYS A 562 12.63 17.80 33.44
CA LYS A 562 13.72 16.97 33.98
C LYS A 562 13.35 15.49 34.00
N ILE A 563 12.07 15.17 34.24
CA ILE A 563 11.53 13.79 34.18
C ILE A 563 10.34 13.79 33.23
N LEU A 564 10.39 12.91 32.23
CA LEU A 564 9.31 12.73 31.27
C LEU A 564 8.78 11.30 31.33
N PHE A 565 7.51 11.12 31.69
CA PHE A 565 6.82 9.84 31.55
C PHE A 565 6.23 9.73 30.16
N ALA A 566 6.63 8.72 29.39
CA ALA A 566 6.23 8.61 28.00
C ALA A 566 5.84 7.20 27.58
N THR A 567 4.92 7.09 26.62
CA THR A 567 4.69 5.83 25.89
C THR A 567 5.69 5.66 24.75
N GLU A 568 5.76 4.45 24.17
CA GLU A 568 6.64 4.10 23.03
C GLU A 568 6.58 5.10 21.87
N THR A 569 5.41 5.70 21.63
CA THR A 569 5.21 6.73 20.60
C THR A 569 6.16 7.92 20.69
N PHE A 570 6.72 8.22 21.86
CA PHE A 570 7.73 9.28 22.02
C PHE A 570 9.09 8.87 21.42
N ALA A 571 9.51 7.62 21.65
CA ALA A 571 10.75 7.08 21.08
C ALA A 571 10.69 7.00 19.56
N MET A 572 9.50 6.79 19.02
CA MET A 572 9.25 6.72 17.59
C MET A 572 9.06 8.09 16.93
N GLY A 573 8.33 9.00 17.58
CA GLY A 573 7.76 10.18 16.93
C GLY A 573 8.60 11.46 16.99
N VAL A 574 9.64 11.53 17.82
CA VAL A 574 10.35 12.80 18.07
C VAL A 574 11.83 12.56 18.35
N ASN A 575 12.71 13.42 17.82
CA ASN A 575 14.15 13.34 18.07
C ASN A 575 14.58 14.10 19.34
N MET A 576 14.30 13.54 20.53
CA MET A 576 14.63 14.17 21.82
C MET A 576 15.47 13.24 22.71
N PRO A 577 16.81 13.41 22.75
CA PRO A 577 17.68 12.59 23.58
C PRO A 577 17.64 13.01 25.06
N ALA A 578 17.72 12.03 25.95
CA ALA A 578 17.79 12.18 27.39
C ALA A 578 19.16 11.72 27.89
N ARG A 579 19.56 12.07 29.12
CA ARG A 579 20.78 11.49 29.70
C ARG A 579 20.54 10.04 30.15
N THR A 580 19.36 9.80 30.71
CA THR A 580 18.96 8.51 31.26
C THR A 580 17.61 8.07 30.70
N VAL A 581 17.47 6.78 30.37
CA VAL A 581 16.21 6.14 30.01
C VAL A 581 15.84 5.10 31.06
N VAL A 582 14.59 5.10 31.51
CA VAL A 582 14.06 4.15 32.48
C VAL A 582 12.94 3.34 31.83
N PHE A 583 12.97 2.02 31.96
CA PHE A 583 11.90 1.13 31.55
C PHE A 583 11.08 0.72 32.78
N ASP A 584 9.79 1.10 32.79
CA ASP A 584 8.85 0.71 33.86
C ASP A 584 8.60 -0.80 33.91
N THR A 585 8.63 -1.43 32.73
CA THR A 585 8.46 -2.87 32.50
C THR A 585 9.12 -3.20 31.15
N ILE A 586 9.43 -4.48 30.90
CA ILE A 586 9.89 -4.99 29.60
C ILE A 586 8.78 -5.71 28.82
N ARG A 587 7.56 -5.76 29.38
CA ARG A 587 6.38 -6.39 28.77
C ARG A 587 5.36 -5.36 28.35
N LYS A 588 4.82 -5.51 27.14
CA LYS A 588 3.74 -4.68 26.59
C LYS A 588 2.59 -5.52 26.03
N HIS A 589 1.44 -4.89 25.86
CA HIS A 589 0.26 -5.50 25.26
C HIS A 589 0.12 -5.03 23.81
N ASP A 590 0.14 -5.96 22.86
CA ASP A 590 0.08 -5.67 21.43
C ASP A 590 -1.35 -5.59 20.87
N GLY A 591 -2.35 -5.60 21.74
CA GLY A 591 -3.77 -5.64 21.37
C GLY A 591 -4.39 -7.03 21.52
N THR A 592 -3.58 -8.08 21.38
CA THR A 592 -4.00 -9.48 21.54
C THR A 592 -3.42 -10.13 22.80
N ASN A 593 -2.10 -10.04 23.00
CA ASN A 593 -1.39 -10.71 24.08
C ASN A 593 -0.35 -9.79 24.73
N PHE A 594 0.02 -10.09 25.97
CA PHE A 594 1.20 -9.51 26.61
C PHE A 594 2.47 -10.24 26.16
N ARG A 595 3.44 -9.50 25.62
CA ARG A 595 4.75 -10.02 25.18
C ARG A 595 5.91 -9.15 25.64
N ASP A 596 7.11 -9.71 25.62
CA ASP A 596 8.33 -8.94 25.83
C ASP A 596 8.64 -8.05 24.63
N LEU A 597 9.39 -6.97 24.88
CA LEU A 597 9.89 -6.07 23.83
C LEU A 597 10.81 -6.81 22.86
N THR A 598 10.66 -6.51 21.58
CA THR A 598 11.61 -6.96 20.57
C THR A 598 12.93 -6.18 20.69
N PRO A 599 14.05 -6.74 20.18
CA PRO A 599 15.33 -6.03 20.21
C PRO A 599 15.29 -4.68 19.48
N GLY A 600 14.51 -4.57 18.39
CA GLY A 600 14.33 -3.32 17.65
C GLY A 600 13.65 -2.23 18.49
N GLU A 601 12.52 -2.55 19.12
CA GLU A 601 11.78 -1.64 20.01
C GLU A 601 12.65 -1.19 21.19
N TYR A 602 13.39 -2.13 21.80
CA TYR A 602 14.30 -1.84 22.89
C TYR A 602 15.42 -0.89 22.47
N ILE A 603 16.11 -1.19 21.36
CA ILE A 603 17.22 -0.37 20.85
C ILE A 603 16.73 1.05 20.50
N GLN A 604 15.52 1.19 19.95
CA GLN A 604 14.95 2.50 19.61
C GLN A 604 14.67 3.34 20.87
N MET A 605 14.09 2.74 21.92
CA MET A 605 13.80 3.41 23.19
C MET A 605 15.07 3.69 23.99
N ALA A 606 15.91 2.68 24.22
CA ALA A 606 17.19 2.81 24.93
C ALA A 606 18.15 3.75 24.18
N GLY A 607 18.03 3.79 22.85
CA GLY A 607 18.74 4.70 21.95
C GLY A 607 18.46 6.18 22.18
N ARG A 608 17.50 6.54 23.04
CA ARG A 608 17.27 7.91 23.50
C ARG A 608 18.20 8.33 24.66
N ALA A 609 18.91 7.41 25.31
CA ALA A 609 19.84 7.74 26.40
C ALA A 609 21.23 8.17 25.89
N GLY A 610 21.79 9.22 26.46
CA GLY A 610 23.08 9.80 26.08
C GLY A 610 22.95 10.86 24.98
N ARG A 611 23.24 12.11 25.32
CA ARG A 611 23.20 13.26 24.41
C ARG A 611 24.58 13.50 23.80
N ARG A 612 24.68 13.48 22.47
CA ARG A 612 25.93 13.72 21.74
C ARG A 612 26.50 15.10 22.11
N GLY A 613 27.76 15.14 22.51
CA GLY A 613 28.46 16.36 22.92
C GLY A 613 28.24 16.82 24.38
N LEU A 614 27.27 16.25 25.10
CA LEU A 614 26.98 16.60 26.49
C LEU A 614 27.29 15.46 27.47
N ASP A 615 27.00 14.21 27.07
CA ASP A 615 27.18 13.03 27.92
C ASP A 615 28.26 12.10 27.33
N THR A 616 29.11 11.55 28.19
CA THR A 616 30.14 10.57 27.81
C THR A 616 29.57 9.16 27.64
N THR A 617 28.62 8.79 28.50
CA THR A 617 27.89 7.52 28.49
C THR A 617 26.41 7.81 28.76
N GLY A 618 25.51 7.06 28.13
CA GLY A 618 24.07 7.12 28.37
C GLY A 618 23.64 6.01 29.33
N MET A 619 22.78 6.33 30.30
CA MET A 619 22.34 5.36 31.30
C MET A 619 20.96 4.78 30.95
N VAL A 620 20.81 3.46 31.03
CA VAL A 620 19.54 2.76 30.83
C VAL A 620 19.23 1.95 32.10
N ILE A 621 18.04 2.13 32.66
CA ILE A 621 17.61 1.47 33.90
C ILE A 621 16.34 0.66 33.63
N ILE A 622 16.29 -0.62 34.04
CA ILE A 622 15.09 -1.46 33.94
C ILE A 622 14.56 -1.73 35.35
N LEU A 623 13.29 -1.41 35.60
CA LEU A 623 12.65 -1.62 36.90
C LEU A 623 12.15 -3.06 37.07
N CYS A 624 12.62 -3.77 38.10
CA CYS A 624 12.23 -5.14 38.42
C CYS A 624 11.11 -5.18 39.47
N LYS A 625 9.87 -4.81 39.09
CA LYS A 625 8.74 -4.71 40.03
C LYS A 625 8.21 -6.06 40.53
N ALA A 626 8.21 -7.09 39.68
CA ALA A 626 7.65 -8.42 39.97
C ALA A 626 8.74 -9.49 40.23
N GLY A 627 9.98 -9.06 40.49
CA GLY A 627 11.16 -9.93 40.56
C GLY A 627 12.16 -9.63 39.44
N VAL A 628 13.34 -10.24 39.54
CA VAL A 628 14.40 -10.13 38.54
C VAL A 628 14.01 -10.93 37.30
N HIS A 629 14.07 -10.31 36.12
CA HIS A 629 13.79 -10.98 34.85
C HIS A 629 14.83 -12.06 34.56
N GLU A 630 14.44 -13.11 33.84
CA GLU A 630 15.38 -14.15 33.45
C GLU A 630 16.47 -13.58 32.53
N MET A 631 17.71 -14.04 32.72
CA MET A 631 18.85 -13.60 31.92
C MET A 631 18.69 -13.95 30.44
N ALA A 632 17.98 -15.04 30.12
CA ALA A 632 17.68 -15.42 28.75
C ALA A 632 16.81 -14.36 28.04
N ASP A 633 15.75 -13.88 28.70
CA ASP A 633 14.84 -12.86 28.17
C ASP A 633 15.57 -11.52 27.99
N LEU A 634 16.37 -11.12 28.99
CA LEU A 634 17.17 -9.89 28.91
C LEU A 634 18.24 -9.96 27.81
N HIS A 635 18.96 -11.08 27.69
CA HIS A 635 19.92 -11.26 26.60
C HIS A 635 19.24 -11.24 25.23
N LYS A 636 18.08 -11.89 25.09
CA LYS A 636 17.31 -11.88 23.86
C LYS A 636 16.86 -10.47 23.49
N MET A 637 16.37 -9.68 24.44
CA MET A 637 15.92 -8.30 24.20
C MET A 637 17.09 -7.35 23.90
N MET A 638 18.20 -7.43 24.65
CA MET A 638 19.27 -6.43 24.60
C MET A 638 20.34 -6.73 23.54
N LEU A 639 20.73 -7.99 23.41
CA LEU A 639 21.78 -8.45 22.50
C LEU A 639 21.24 -9.28 21.33
N GLY A 640 19.91 -9.48 21.28
CA GLY A 640 19.27 -10.15 20.17
C GLY A 640 19.46 -9.40 18.86
N LYS A 641 19.36 -10.14 17.75
CA LYS A 641 19.38 -9.53 16.43
C LYS A 641 18.09 -8.70 16.25
N PRO A 642 18.19 -7.44 15.81
CA PRO A 642 17.02 -6.66 15.42
C PRO A 642 16.19 -7.41 14.38
N THR A 643 14.89 -7.12 14.35
CA THR A 643 13.98 -7.68 13.35
C THR A 643 14.47 -7.32 11.95
N GLN A 644 14.40 -8.30 11.05
CA GLN A 644 14.71 -8.08 9.63
C GLN A 644 13.62 -7.21 9.01
N LEU A 645 13.95 -6.47 7.96
CA LEU A 645 12.96 -5.84 7.11
C LEU A 645 12.16 -6.95 6.42
N GLN A 646 10.84 -6.96 6.59
CA GLN A 646 9.90 -7.90 6.01
C GLN A 646 8.81 -7.13 5.28
N SER A 647 8.43 -7.64 4.11
CA SER A 647 7.35 -7.04 3.33
C SER A 647 6.04 -7.08 4.12
N GLN A 648 5.30 -5.97 4.08
CA GLN A 648 3.92 -5.87 4.56
C GLN A 648 2.97 -5.60 3.38
N PHE A 649 3.41 -5.96 2.17
CA PHE A 649 2.64 -5.76 0.95
C PHE A 649 1.35 -6.58 1.01
N ARG A 650 0.23 -5.90 0.80
CA ARG A 650 -1.11 -6.49 0.74
C ARG A 650 -1.94 -5.77 -0.29
N LEU A 651 -2.89 -6.49 -0.89
CA LEU A 651 -3.77 -5.92 -1.90
C LEU A 651 -4.86 -5.09 -1.22
N THR A 652 -4.89 -3.78 -1.49
CA THR A 652 -5.99 -2.89 -1.08
C THR A 652 -6.93 -2.62 -2.26
N TYR A 653 -8.22 -2.37 -2.04
CA TYR A 653 -9.12 -2.09 -3.16
C TYR A 653 -8.76 -0.76 -3.82
N THR A 654 -8.35 0.24 -3.02
CA THR A 654 -7.84 1.52 -3.55
C THR A 654 -6.62 1.33 -4.46
N MET A 655 -5.67 0.45 -4.14
CA MET A 655 -4.53 0.17 -5.04
C MET A 655 -5.02 -0.47 -6.35
N ILE A 656 -5.86 -1.51 -6.26
CA ILE A 656 -6.40 -2.21 -7.44
C ILE A 656 -7.14 -1.23 -8.35
N LEU A 657 -8.03 -0.41 -7.81
CA LEU A 657 -8.83 0.54 -8.60
C LEU A 657 -8.00 1.66 -9.22
N ASN A 658 -6.97 2.16 -8.52
CA ASN A 658 -6.08 3.18 -9.08
C ASN A 658 -5.21 2.63 -10.23
N LEU A 659 -4.79 1.37 -10.16
CA LEU A 659 -4.02 0.73 -11.23
C LEU A 659 -4.91 0.36 -12.42
N LEU A 660 -6.09 -0.24 -12.17
CA LEU A 660 -7.05 -0.57 -13.24
C LEU A 660 -7.58 0.67 -13.98
N ARG A 661 -7.42 1.88 -13.44
CA ARG A 661 -7.72 3.14 -14.14
C ARG A 661 -6.80 3.39 -15.33
N VAL A 662 -5.60 2.79 -15.33
CA VAL A 662 -4.53 3.02 -16.28
C VAL A 662 -4.15 1.70 -16.93
N GLU A 663 -4.60 1.47 -18.16
CA GLU A 663 -4.45 0.17 -18.83
C GLU A 663 -2.99 -0.29 -18.97
N ALA A 664 -2.05 0.64 -19.16
CA ALA A 664 -0.64 0.31 -19.32
C ALA A 664 0.05 -0.12 -18.00
N LEU A 665 -0.54 0.15 -16.82
CA LEU A 665 0.03 -0.23 -15.51
C LEU A 665 -0.79 -1.34 -14.87
N ARG A 666 -0.39 -2.58 -15.13
CA ARG A 666 -1.09 -3.77 -14.62
C ARG A 666 -0.78 -4.04 -13.15
N VAL A 667 -1.77 -4.56 -12.42
CA VAL A 667 -1.63 -4.88 -10.98
C VAL A 667 -0.59 -5.99 -10.77
N GLU A 668 -0.52 -6.93 -11.71
CA GLU A 668 0.44 -8.02 -11.73
C GLU A 668 1.87 -7.49 -11.79
N ASP A 669 2.13 -6.41 -12.53
CA ASP A 669 3.47 -5.83 -12.63
C ASP A 669 3.90 -5.15 -11.33
N MET A 670 2.94 -4.64 -10.55
CA MET A 670 3.18 -4.16 -9.18
C MET A 670 3.45 -5.31 -8.21
N MET A 671 2.66 -6.39 -8.26
CA MET A 671 2.87 -7.58 -7.44
C MET A 671 4.23 -8.23 -7.70
N LYS A 672 4.66 -8.36 -8.96
CA LYS A 672 5.98 -8.90 -9.34
C LYS A 672 7.16 -8.14 -8.73
N ARG A 673 6.97 -6.84 -8.47
CA ARG A 673 8.00 -5.93 -7.96
C ARG A 673 7.90 -5.69 -6.46
N SER A 674 6.88 -6.26 -5.80
CA SER A 674 6.76 -6.25 -4.34
C SER A 674 7.97 -6.93 -3.67
N PHE A 675 8.26 -6.53 -2.43
CA PHE A 675 9.37 -7.13 -1.69
C PHE A 675 9.07 -8.58 -1.27
N SER A 676 7.80 -8.96 -1.14
CA SER A 676 7.38 -10.34 -0.82
C SER A 676 7.78 -11.33 -1.92
N GLU A 677 7.64 -10.95 -3.20
CA GLU A 677 7.97 -11.80 -4.35
C GLU A 677 9.47 -11.83 -4.69
N PHE A 678 10.28 -10.99 -4.04
CA PHE A 678 11.69 -10.79 -4.37
C PHE A 678 12.52 -12.10 -4.32
N HIS A 679 12.29 -12.93 -3.30
CA HIS A 679 13.04 -14.17 -3.11
C HIS A 679 12.72 -15.21 -4.18
N THR A 680 11.44 -15.37 -4.51
CA THR A 680 10.96 -16.29 -5.55
C THR A 680 11.48 -15.86 -6.92
N ARG A 681 11.56 -14.54 -7.16
CA ARG A 681 11.91 -13.99 -8.47
C ARG A 681 13.39 -13.71 -8.69
N LYS A 682 14.22 -13.78 -7.64
CA LYS A 682 15.67 -13.60 -7.74
C LYS A 682 16.30 -14.45 -8.84
N ASP A 683 15.75 -15.65 -9.04
CA ASP A 683 16.25 -16.68 -9.95
C ASP A 683 15.51 -16.72 -11.30
N VAL A 684 14.61 -15.77 -11.61
CA VAL A 684 13.85 -15.75 -12.88
C VAL A 684 14.78 -15.76 -14.10
N LYS A 685 15.87 -15.00 -14.08
CA LYS A 685 16.86 -15.01 -15.18
C LYS A 685 17.54 -16.37 -15.33
N ILE A 686 17.73 -17.10 -14.22
CA ILE A 686 18.29 -18.45 -14.22
C ILE A 686 17.27 -19.41 -14.83
N TYR A 687 16.00 -19.30 -14.44
CA TYR A 687 14.92 -20.10 -15.01
C TYR A 687 14.72 -19.83 -16.50
N GLU A 688 14.80 -18.58 -16.96
CA GLU A 688 14.74 -18.25 -18.40
C GLU A 688 15.87 -18.90 -19.19
N GLN A 689 17.10 -18.89 -18.65
CA GLN A 689 18.24 -19.58 -19.26
C GLN A 689 18.02 -21.10 -19.30
N GLN A 690 17.56 -21.70 -18.20
CA GLN A 690 17.23 -23.13 -18.15
C GLN A 690 16.10 -23.51 -19.11
N ILE A 691 15.08 -22.65 -19.26
CA ILE A 691 13.99 -22.85 -20.23
C ILE A 691 14.57 -22.86 -21.65
N GLN A 692 15.48 -21.94 -21.99
CA GLN A 692 16.13 -21.91 -23.30
C GLN A 692 16.96 -23.18 -23.54
N GLU A 693 17.75 -23.61 -22.56
CA GLU A 693 18.57 -24.82 -22.62
C GLU A 693 17.73 -26.09 -22.78
N LEU A 694 16.71 -26.27 -21.95
CA LEU A 694 15.81 -27.43 -21.98
C LEU A 694 14.94 -27.44 -23.24
N THR A 695 14.49 -26.27 -23.72
CA THR A 695 13.74 -26.17 -24.99
C THR A 695 14.62 -26.61 -26.16
N LYS A 696 15.91 -26.24 -26.15
CA LYS A 696 16.88 -26.70 -27.14
C LYS A 696 17.18 -28.20 -27.01
N LYS A 697 17.28 -28.72 -25.78
CA LYS A 697 17.44 -30.18 -25.56
C LYS A 697 16.23 -30.94 -26.12
N LEU A 698 15.01 -30.47 -25.84
CA LEU A 698 13.77 -31.08 -26.31
C LEU A 698 13.63 -31.08 -27.83
N SER A 699 14.07 -30.00 -28.51
CA SER A 699 14.04 -29.94 -29.97
C SER A 699 15.12 -30.78 -30.65
N SER A 700 16.22 -31.08 -29.95
CA SER A 700 17.28 -31.97 -30.45
C SER A 700 17.01 -33.46 -30.27
N MET A 701 16.00 -33.82 -29.48
CA MET A 701 15.60 -35.21 -29.23
C MET A 701 14.82 -35.79 -30.41
N GLU A 702 15.11 -37.05 -30.76
CA GLU A 702 14.35 -37.80 -31.76
C GLU A 702 12.88 -37.93 -31.33
N GLU A 703 11.95 -37.89 -32.30
CA GLU A 703 10.53 -38.14 -32.03
C GLU A 703 10.30 -39.61 -31.68
N VAL A 704 9.41 -39.86 -30.71
CA VAL A 704 9.08 -41.23 -30.28
C VAL A 704 8.21 -41.89 -31.35
N GLU A 705 8.59 -43.09 -31.80
CA GLU A 705 7.85 -43.82 -32.83
C GLU A 705 6.54 -44.42 -32.29
N CYS A 706 5.41 -43.72 -32.47
CA CYS A 706 4.09 -44.16 -32.01
C CYS A 706 3.30 -44.94 -33.09
N ILE A 707 3.95 -45.84 -33.85
CA ILE A 707 3.31 -46.55 -34.98
C ILE A 707 2.93 -47.98 -34.58
N GLY A 708 1.77 -48.45 -35.05
CA GLY A 708 1.32 -49.84 -34.86
C GLY A 708 0.98 -50.16 -33.41
N GLN A 709 1.63 -51.19 -32.85
CA GLN A 709 1.40 -51.64 -31.47
C GLN A 709 1.82 -50.60 -30.41
N LEU A 710 2.61 -49.58 -30.77
CA LEU A 710 3.06 -48.51 -29.86
C LEU A 710 2.17 -47.24 -29.90
N SER A 711 1.04 -47.30 -30.60
CA SER A 711 0.14 -46.14 -30.78
C SER A 711 -0.47 -45.61 -29.48
N ASP A 712 -0.63 -46.46 -28.46
CA ASP A 712 -1.18 -46.11 -27.15
C ASP A 712 -0.10 -45.86 -26.07
N LEU A 713 1.18 -45.78 -26.46
CA LEU A 713 2.32 -45.62 -25.54
C LEU A 713 2.26 -44.32 -24.71
N GLU A 714 1.86 -43.20 -25.31
CA GLU A 714 1.72 -41.91 -24.60
C GLU A 714 0.59 -41.98 -23.56
N HIS A 715 -0.54 -42.57 -23.93
CA HIS A 715 -1.66 -42.77 -23.00
C HIS A 715 -1.29 -43.72 -21.87
N TYR A 716 -0.59 -44.82 -22.19
CA TYR A 716 -0.07 -45.75 -21.19
C TYR A 716 0.87 -45.06 -20.21
N TYR A 717 1.84 -44.28 -20.70
CA TYR A 717 2.76 -43.51 -19.87
C TYR A 717 2.01 -42.54 -18.92
N ASN A 718 1.06 -41.77 -19.46
CA ASN A 718 0.27 -40.83 -18.67
C ASN A 718 -0.56 -41.54 -17.59
N THR A 719 -1.21 -42.65 -17.91
CA THR A 719 -1.96 -43.47 -16.95
C THR A 719 -1.07 -44.05 -15.85
N VAL A 720 0.12 -44.57 -16.21
CA VAL A 720 1.09 -45.09 -15.22
C VAL A 720 1.61 -43.96 -14.32
N ARG A 721 1.98 -42.82 -14.89
CA ARG A 721 2.45 -41.65 -14.13
C ARG A 721 1.38 -41.16 -13.15
N GLU A 722 0.15 -41.00 -13.62
CA GLU A 722 -0.98 -40.56 -12.81
C GLU A 722 -1.27 -41.56 -11.68
N LEU A 723 -1.23 -42.86 -11.95
CA LEU A 723 -1.43 -43.90 -10.96
C LEU A 723 -0.37 -43.84 -9.86
N LEU A 724 0.92 -43.73 -10.22
CA LEU A 724 2.01 -43.65 -9.24
C LEU A 724 1.88 -42.40 -8.36
N CYS A 725 1.63 -41.23 -8.97
CA CYS A 725 1.42 -39.99 -8.23
C CYS A 725 0.21 -40.08 -7.28
N THR A 726 -0.91 -40.64 -7.75
CA THR A 726 -2.13 -40.82 -6.94
C THR A 726 -1.88 -41.78 -5.78
N ARG A 727 -1.16 -42.89 -6.00
CA ARG A 727 -0.80 -43.85 -4.93
C ARG A 727 0.11 -43.22 -3.87
N ASP A 728 1.12 -42.46 -4.29
CA ASP A 728 2.02 -41.77 -3.36
C ASP A 728 1.28 -40.71 -2.53
N ALA A 729 0.39 -39.94 -3.16
CA ALA A 729 -0.45 -38.95 -2.47
C ALA A 729 -1.40 -39.61 -1.46
N LEU A 730 -2.08 -40.69 -1.86
CA LEU A 730 -2.95 -41.50 -1.00
C LEU A 730 -2.16 -42.06 0.19
N GLN A 731 -1.01 -42.67 -0.06
CA GLN A 731 -0.15 -43.23 0.98
C GLN A 731 0.26 -42.14 1.97
N LYS A 732 0.67 -40.96 1.51
CA LYS A 732 1.01 -39.84 2.39
C LYS A 732 -0.16 -39.43 3.29
N ARG A 733 -1.36 -39.22 2.71
CA ARG A 733 -2.56 -38.84 3.48
C ARG A 733 -2.97 -39.93 4.48
N ILE A 734 -2.91 -41.20 4.10
CA ILE A 734 -3.21 -42.33 4.99
C ILE A 734 -2.23 -42.34 6.18
N MET A 735 -0.93 -42.14 5.93
CA MET A 735 0.10 -42.14 6.97
C MET A 735 0.05 -40.90 7.90
N GLU A 736 -0.45 -39.77 7.40
CA GLU A 736 -0.70 -38.54 8.19
C GLU A 736 -1.98 -38.62 9.03
N SER A 737 -2.94 -39.47 8.64
CA SER A 737 -4.19 -39.67 9.38
C SER A 737 -3.97 -40.31 10.76
N THR A 738 -4.84 -39.95 11.72
CA THR A 738 -4.79 -40.51 13.08
C THR A 738 -5.10 -42.01 13.10
N SER A 739 -6.02 -42.47 12.25
CA SER A 739 -6.37 -43.89 12.09
C SER A 739 -5.24 -44.70 11.45
N GLY A 740 -4.61 -44.17 10.39
CA GLY A 740 -3.47 -44.82 9.75
C GLY A 740 -2.26 -44.91 10.67
N PHE A 741 -2.00 -43.89 11.48
CA PHE A 741 -0.96 -43.95 12.50
C PHE A 741 -1.23 -45.00 13.57
N LYS A 742 -2.47 -45.10 14.08
CA LYS A 742 -2.86 -46.14 15.05
C LYS A 742 -2.69 -47.55 14.49
N ALA A 743 -2.81 -47.72 13.17
CA ALA A 743 -2.58 -49.00 12.52
C ALA A 743 -1.10 -49.44 12.55
N LEU A 744 -0.16 -48.50 12.60
CA LEU A 744 1.30 -48.73 12.66
C LEU A 744 1.80 -48.95 14.09
N SER A 745 1.23 -49.93 14.78
CA SER A 745 1.65 -50.33 16.13
C SER A 745 2.65 -51.49 16.12
N VAL A 746 3.36 -51.66 17.24
CA VAL A 746 4.31 -52.77 17.43
C VAL A 746 3.60 -54.10 17.20
N GLY A 747 4.22 -54.98 16.40
CA GLY A 747 3.67 -56.27 15.98
C GLY A 747 2.88 -56.23 14.67
N ARG A 748 2.56 -55.05 14.10
CA ARG A 748 1.92 -54.93 12.79
C ARG A 748 2.84 -55.47 11.69
N VAL A 749 2.29 -56.27 10.77
CA VAL A 749 3.01 -56.74 9.58
C VAL A 749 2.80 -55.75 8.43
N LEU A 750 3.89 -55.44 7.73
CA LEU A 750 3.97 -54.50 6.62
C LEU A 750 4.58 -55.19 5.40
N VAL A 751 4.21 -54.72 4.21
CA VAL A 751 4.97 -54.99 3.00
C VAL A 751 6.02 -53.89 2.87
N VAL A 752 7.29 -54.26 2.77
CA VAL A 752 8.44 -53.36 2.70
C VAL A 752 8.92 -53.27 1.26
N LYS A 753 9.10 -52.02 0.78
CA LYS A 753 9.67 -51.72 -0.54
C LYS A 753 10.87 -50.80 -0.34
N THR A 754 12.06 -51.37 -0.32
CA THR A 754 13.35 -50.64 -0.32
C THR A 754 14.17 -51.04 -1.54
N GLN A 755 15.30 -50.36 -1.77
CA GLN A 755 16.25 -50.77 -2.82
C GLN A 755 16.73 -52.22 -2.65
N ARG A 756 16.77 -52.71 -1.39
CA ARG A 756 17.22 -54.06 -1.04
C ARG A 756 16.08 -55.08 -0.95
N HIS A 757 14.89 -54.65 -0.56
CA HIS A 757 13.75 -55.53 -0.28
C HIS A 757 12.58 -55.17 -1.20
N LYS A 758 12.28 -56.02 -2.19
CA LYS A 758 11.13 -55.84 -3.12
C LYS A 758 9.93 -56.64 -2.63
N ASN A 759 8.92 -55.98 -2.08
CA ASN A 759 7.70 -56.61 -1.54
C ASN A 759 7.96 -57.65 -0.43
N ALA A 760 8.95 -57.41 0.44
CA ALA A 760 9.24 -58.32 1.55
C ALA A 760 8.33 -58.06 2.75
N LEU A 761 7.94 -59.11 3.47
CA LEU A 761 7.18 -58.95 4.70
C LEU A 761 8.10 -58.53 5.85
N GLY A 762 7.65 -57.55 6.63
CA GLY A 762 8.31 -57.13 7.85
C GLY A 762 7.36 -56.88 9.00
N VAL A 763 7.84 -56.99 10.24
CA VAL A 763 7.07 -56.73 11.45
C VAL A 763 7.65 -55.56 12.24
N ILE A 764 6.79 -54.61 12.63
CA ILE A 764 7.21 -53.43 13.40
C ILE A 764 7.63 -53.85 14.80
N LEU A 765 8.86 -53.50 15.18
CA LEU A 765 9.42 -53.72 16.51
C LEU A 765 9.29 -52.47 17.40
N GLN A 766 9.54 -51.29 16.83
CA GLN A 766 9.53 -50.03 17.59
C GLN A 766 9.14 -48.84 16.69
N VAL A 767 8.42 -47.88 17.27
CA VAL A 767 8.04 -46.60 16.63
C VAL A 767 8.79 -45.45 17.31
N ALA A 768 9.50 -44.61 16.54
CA ALA A 768 10.21 -43.45 17.08
C ALA A 768 9.28 -42.28 17.39
N THR A 769 9.56 -41.52 18.45
CA THR A 769 8.71 -40.42 18.97
C THR A 769 8.98 -39.04 18.36
N ASP A 770 9.95 -38.87 17.46
CA ASP A 770 10.27 -37.56 16.86
C ASP A 770 9.16 -37.07 15.92
N SER A 771 8.79 -35.79 16.04
CA SER A 771 7.67 -35.18 15.31
C SER A 771 7.99 -34.80 13.86
N THR A 772 9.26 -34.60 13.51
CA THR A 772 9.67 -34.05 12.20
C THR A 772 10.08 -35.11 11.18
N ASN A 773 10.61 -36.28 11.62
CA ASN A 773 10.99 -37.40 10.74
C ASN A 773 10.78 -38.75 11.45
N ARG A 774 9.57 -39.31 11.34
CA ARG A 774 9.21 -40.57 12.02
C ARG A 774 9.87 -41.77 11.34
N THR A 775 10.45 -42.67 12.15
CA THR A 775 11.06 -43.92 11.69
C THR A 775 10.50 -45.12 12.43
N PHE A 776 10.41 -46.26 11.72
CA PHE A 776 9.86 -47.52 12.20
C PHE A 776 10.97 -48.57 12.16
N THR A 777 11.35 -49.11 13.32
CA THR A 777 12.33 -50.20 13.38
C THR A 777 11.58 -51.51 13.11
N THR A 778 11.93 -52.18 12.01
CA THR A 778 11.16 -53.31 11.46
C THR A 778 12.10 -54.48 11.21
N LEU A 779 11.69 -55.69 11.62
CA LEU A 779 12.35 -56.94 11.21
C LEU A 779 11.77 -57.36 9.88
N VAL A 780 12.60 -57.42 8.84
CA VAL A 780 12.24 -57.72 7.46
C VAL A 780 12.78 -59.09 7.07
N LEU A 781 11.95 -59.88 6.40
CA LEU A 781 12.33 -61.18 5.83
C LEU A 781 13.36 -60.97 4.71
N SER A 782 14.47 -61.70 4.77
CA SER A 782 15.54 -61.61 3.78
C SER A 782 16.19 -62.97 3.54
N GLU A 783 17.07 -63.09 2.55
CA GLU A 783 17.95 -64.24 2.43
C GLU A 783 19.11 -64.15 3.44
N SER A 784 19.58 -65.30 3.93
CA SER A 784 20.77 -65.37 4.77
C SER A 784 22.02 -65.14 3.91
N ARG A 785 22.81 -64.12 4.24
CA ARG A 785 24.05 -63.72 3.53
C ARG A 785 24.92 -64.90 3.06
N GLN A 786 25.20 -64.96 1.76
CA GLN A 786 26.50 -65.37 1.23
C GLN A 786 27.29 -64.09 0.91
N GLU A 787 28.55 -64.02 1.37
CA GLU A 787 29.46 -62.92 1.01
C GLU A 787 29.88 -63.07 -0.45
N GLU A 788 29.16 -62.45 -1.37
CA GLU A 788 29.66 -62.20 -2.73
C GLU A 788 29.38 -60.75 -3.15
N THR A 789 30.48 -60.03 -3.41
CA THR A 789 30.67 -58.85 -4.25
C THR A 789 29.45 -57.97 -4.56
N GLU A 790 29.44 -56.77 -3.98
CA GLU A 790 28.67 -55.62 -4.45
C GLU A 790 29.08 -55.29 -5.90
N LYS A 791 28.39 -55.90 -6.88
CA LYS A 791 28.27 -55.29 -8.20
C LYS A 791 27.12 -54.30 -8.11
N GLU A 792 27.45 -53.01 -8.15
CA GLU A 792 26.51 -51.96 -8.49
C GLU A 792 25.92 -52.29 -9.86
N VAL A 793 24.74 -52.90 -9.87
CA VAL A 793 23.90 -52.94 -11.06
C VAL A 793 23.32 -51.54 -11.16
N GLU A 794 23.87 -50.72 -12.05
CA GLU A 794 23.18 -49.53 -12.56
C GLU A 794 21.85 -50.00 -13.14
N ALA A 795 20.78 -49.84 -12.35
CA ALA A 795 19.45 -50.14 -12.77
C ALA A 795 19.01 -49.06 -13.78
N LEU A 796 19.12 -49.36 -15.07
CA LEU A 796 18.31 -48.67 -16.07
C LEU A 796 16.85 -48.74 -15.60
N PRO A 797 16.09 -47.62 -15.63
CA PRO A 797 14.69 -47.62 -15.23
C PRO A 797 13.94 -48.56 -16.16
N MET A 798 13.65 -49.76 -15.66
CA MET A 798 12.94 -50.79 -16.41
C MET A 798 11.51 -50.27 -16.63
N ALA A 799 11.05 -50.23 -17.88
CA ALA A 799 9.70 -49.81 -18.20
C ALA A 799 8.71 -50.71 -17.43
N PRO A 800 7.89 -50.15 -16.53
CA PRO A 800 7.02 -50.95 -15.68
C PRO A 800 5.95 -51.59 -16.56
N THR A 801 5.84 -52.91 -16.52
CA THR A 801 4.74 -53.63 -17.18
C THR A 801 3.48 -53.59 -16.30
N PRO A 802 2.27 -53.76 -16.87
CA PRO A 802 1.04 -53.84 -16.08
C PRO A 802 1.14 -54.87 -14.95
N ASP A 803 1.72 -56.04 -15.25
CA ASP A 803 1.93 -57.09 -14.26
C ASP A 803 2.82 -56.61 -13.10
N GLN A 804 3.89 -55.84 -13.34
CA GLN A 804 4.75 -55.35 -12.25
C GLN A 804 4.07 -54.29 -11.37
N LEU A 805 3.15 -53.52 -11.94
CA LEU A 805 2.41 -52.47 -11.22
C LEU A 805 1.23 -53.06 -10.42
N LEU A 806 0.61 -54.12 -10.93
CA LEU A 806 -0.57 -54.75 -10.35
C LEU A 806 -0.23 -55.94 -9.42
N THR A 807 0.90 -56.61 -9.65
CA THR A 807 1.24 -57.83 -8.90
C THR A 807 1.82 -57.48 -7.53
N ASN A 808 1.12 -57.91 -6.47
CA ASN A 808 1.58 -57.83 -5.08
C ASN A 808 2.42 -59.05 -4.66
N LYS A 809 3.11 -59.69 -5.61
CA LYS A 809 3.84 -60.94 -5.35
C LYS A 809 4.85 -60.70 -4.25
N LEU A 810 4.71 -61.46 -3.18
CA LEU A 810 5.55 -61.32 -2.01
C LEU A 810 6.92 -61.93 -2.28
N PHE A 811 7.94 -61.34 -1.67
CA PHE A 811 9.27 -61.91 -1.68
C PHE A 811 9.26 -63.28 -0.99
N LEU A 812 9.75 -64.29 -1.69
CA LEU A 812 10.02 -65.63 -1.16
C LEU A 812 11.53 -65.88 -1.30
N PRO A 813 12.23 -66.26 -0.23
CA PRO A 813 13.65 -66.55 -0.31
C PRO A 813 13.89 -67.80 -1.15
N GLU A 814 14.79 -67.73 -2.13
CA GLU A 814 15.21 -68.89 -2.93
C GLU A 814 16.31 -69.70 -2.21
N GLY A 815 17.00 -69.07 -1.24
CA GLY A 815 18.03 -69.66 -0.35
C GLY A 815 17.60 -69.84 1.12
N PRO A 816 18.55 -70.08 2.06
CA PRO A 816 18.20 -70.24 3.47
C PRO A 816 17.58 -68.96 4.03
N CYS A 817 16.46 -69.13 4.75
CA CYS A 817 15.68 -68.03 5.29
C CYS A 817 16.48 -67.25 6.35
N GLY A 818 16.55 -65.93 6.19
CA GLY A 818 17.19 -64.99 7.10
C GLY A 818 16.31 -63.79 7.45
N HIS A 819 16.88 -62.84 8.18
CA HIS A 819 16.20 -61.61 8.57
C HIS A 819 17.17 -60.45 8.69
N THR A 820 16.67 -59.25 8.43
CA THR A 820 17.38 -57.98 8.66
C THR A 820 16.52 -57.04 9.46
N VAL A 821 17.09 -56.35 10.46
CA VAL A 821 16.40 -55.27 11.17
C VAL A 821 16.81 -53.94 10.56
N GLU A 822 15.86 -53.22 9.97
CA GLU A 822 16.08 -51.93 9.31
C GLU A 822 15.18 -50.85 9.91
N LYS A 823 15.65 -49.61 9.86
CA LYS A 823 14.84 -48.42 10.19
C LYS A 823 14.18 -47.91 8.91
N LEU A 824 12.87 -48.02 8.84
CA LEU A 824 12.08 -47.62 7.69
C LEU A 824 11.46 -46.24 7.89
N THR A 825 11.42 -45.46 6.81
CA THR A 825 10.62 -44.24 6.69
C THR A 825 9.24 -44.56 6.09
N THR A 826 8.29 -43.63 6.17
CA THR A 826 6.93 -43.80 5.62
C THR A 826 6.91 -44.12 4.12
N LYS A 827 7.88 -43.63 3.35
CA LYS A 827 8.03 -43.88 1.90
C LYS A 827 8.48 -45.31 1.57
N GLN A 828 9.10 -46.01 2.51
CA GLN A 828 9.65 -47.36 2.32
C GLN A 828 8.65 -48.46 2.70
N ILE A 829 7.49 -48.08 3.22
CA ILE A 829 6.38 -48.99 3.53
C ILE A 829 5.54 -49.11 2.25
N GLY A 830 5.45 -50.29 1.65
CA GLY A 830 4.62 -50.51 0.46
C GLY A 830 3.13 -50.59 0.76
N SER A 831 2.75 -51.32 1.82
CA SER A 831 1.36 -51.40 2.28
C SER A 831 1.29 -51.89 3.73
N VAL A 832 0.20 -51.51 4.43
CA VAL A 832 -0.08 -51.94 5.81
C VAL A 832 -1.04 -53.12 5.78
N THR A 833 -0.66 -54.25 6.38
CA THR A 833 -1.46 -55.47 6.33
C THR A 833 -2.45 -55.56 7.49
N VAL A 834 -3.52 -56.35 7.32
CA VAL A 834 -4.49 -56.60 8.40
C VAL A 834 -3.88 -57.49 9.51
N LYS A 835 -2.78 -58.20 9.24
CA LYS A 835 -2.14 -59.14 10.17
C LYS A 835 -1.29 -58.42 11.23
N THR A 836 -1.36 -58.95 12.46
CA THR A 836 -0.53 -58.53 13.59
C THR A 836 0.05 -59.77 14.24
N LEU A 837 1.37 -59.81 14.41
CA LEU A 837 2.10 -60.87 15.08
C LEU A 837 2.31 -60.53 16.56
N ARG A 838 2.09 -61.51 17.43
CA ARG A 838 2.42 -61.38 18.86
C ARG A 838 3.92 -61.65 19.03
N ILE A 839 4.71 -60.58 19.11
CA ILE A 839 6.17 -60.64 19.23
C ILE A 839 6.65 -59.97 20.52
N ASN A 840 7.80 -60.41 21.03
CA ASN A 840 8.51 -59.71 22.10
C ASN A 840 9.58 -58.81 21.48
N ALA A 841 9.18 -57.58 21.14
CA ALA A 841 10.01 -56.66 20.36
C ALA A 841 11.31 -56.28 21.07
N ASP A 842 11.30 -56.08 22.39
CA ASP A 842 12.50 -55.71 23.16
C ASP A 842 13.57 -56.80 23.09
N LYS A 843 13.18 -58.07 23.22
CA LYS A 843 14.11 -59.21 23.08
C LYS A 843 14.71 -59.32 21.68
N ILE A 844 13.93 -59.02 20.64
CA ILE A 844 14.39 -59.04 19.24
C ILE A 844 15.39 -57.90 19.01
N ILE A 845 15.11 -56.71 19.54
CA ILE A 845 15.98 -55.53 19.43
C ILE A 845 17.29 -55.75 20.20
N ASP A 846 17.23 -56.30 21.42
CA ASP A 846 18.42 -56.55 22.24
C ASP A 846 19.31 -57.64 21.64
N ASP A 847 18.71 -58.69 21.09
CA ASP A 847 19.42 -59.75 20.36
C ASP A 847 20.10 -59.19 19.08
N PHE A 848 19.42 -58.28 18.36
CA PHE A 848 20.02 -57.58 17.23
C PHE A 848 21.20 -56.69 17.66
N LYS A 849 21.05 -55.88 18.72
CA LYS A 849 22.12 -55.02 19.27
C LYS A 849 23.32 -55.84 19.72
N LYS A 850 23.10 -56.96 20.42
CA LYS A 850 24.15 -57.88 20.85
C LYS A 850 24.96 -58.39 19.65
N ARG A 851 24.28 -58.77 18.56
CA ARG A 851 24.90 -59.28 17.32
C ARG A 851 25.57 -58.21 16.45
N GLN A 852 25.41 -56.92 16.76
CA GLN A 852 26.24 -55.85 16.16
C GLN A 852 27.64 -55.76 16.79
N ILE A 853 27.85 -56.35 17.96
CA ILE A 853 29.17 -56.39 18.62
C ILE A 853 30.03 -57.45 17.92
N PRO A 854 31.26 -57.14 17.45
CA PRO A 854 32.08 -58.07 16.66
C PRO A 854 32.25 -59.46 17.26
N ARG A 855 32.33 -59.54 18.60
CA ARG A 855 32.47 -60.80 19.36
C ARG A 855 31.25 -61.74 19.24
N PHE A 856 30.05 -61.19 19.12
CA PHE A 856 28.78 -61.95 19.11
C PHE A 856 28.11 -61.95 17.73
N ARG A 857 28.80 -61.47 16.70
CA ARG A 857 28.25 -61.31 15.33
C ARG A 857 27.79 -62.63 14.70
N ASN A 858 28.42 -63.73 15.10
CA ASN A 858 28.13 -65.08 14.62
C ASN A 858 27.28 -65.91 15.61
N ASP A 859 26.79 -65.31 16.70
CA ASP A 859 25.87 -66.00 17.61
C ASP A 859 24.57 -66.34 16.84
N PRO A 860 23.99 -67.55 17.05
CA PRO A 860 22.73 -67.90 16.43
C PRO A 860 21.61 -66.94 16.89
N PRO A 861 20.61 -66.65 16.03
CA PRO A 861 19.50 -65.78 16.41
C PRO A 861 18.77 -66.33 17.64
N GLY A 862 18.44 -65.46 18.59
CA GLY A 862 17.63 -65.85 19.74
C GLY A 862 16.27 -66.47 19.33
N PRO A 863 15.61 -67.24 20.22
CA PRO A 863 14.37 -67.95 19.91
C PRO A 863 13.25 -67.00 19.48
N SER A 864 13.14 -65.82 20.10
CA SER A 864 12.14 -64.81 19.74
C SER A 864 12.32 -64.25 18.32
N VAL A 865 13.56 -64.19 17.82
CA VAL A 865 13.85 -63.75 16.45
C VAL A 865 13.50 -64.85 15.46
N THR A 866 13.93 -66.08 15.74
CA THR A 866 13.67 -67.25 14.90
C THR A 866 12.17 -67.51 14.73
N THR A 867 11.39 -67.42 15.81
CA THR A 867 9.92 -67.54 15.74
C THR A 867 9.28 -66.44 14.90
N ALA A 868 9.71 -65.19 15.05
CA ALA A 868 9.17 -64.08 14.25
C ALA A 868 9.50 -64.23 12.75
N THR A 869 10.73 -64.64 12.41
CA THR A 869 11.14 -64.88 11.03
C THR A 869 10.39 -66.07 10.39
N GLN A 870 10.20 -67.16 11.13
CA GLN A 870 9.43 -68.32 10.65
C GLN A 870 7.94 -68.00 10.42
N GLU A 871 7.32 -67.22 11.31
CA GLU A 871 5.94 -66.78 11.11
C GLU A 871 5.79 -65.83 9.91
N LEU A 872 6.75 -64.93 9.68
CA LEU A 872 6.77 -64.08 8.48
C LEU A 872 6.93 -64.92 7.20
N LEU A 873 7.82 -65.91 7.20
CA LEU A 873 8.00 -66.82 6.07
C LEU A 873 6.72 -67.61 5.78
N ARG A 874 6.09 -68.18 6.82
CA ARG A 874 4.83 -68.90 6.70
C ARG A 874 3.71 -68.03 6.12
N LEU A 875 3.67 -66.75 6.50
CA LEU A 875 2.72 -65.79 5.94
C LEU A 875 3.00 -65.48 4.46
N ALA A 876 4.28 -65.38 4.06
CA ALA A 876 4.64 -65.18 2.67
C ALA A 876 4.33 -66.41 1.80
N GLU A 877 4.65 -67.62 2.27
CA GLU A 877 4.39 -68.89 1.55
C GLU A 877 2.90 -69.21 1.39
N SER A 878 2.08 -68.84 2.37
CA SER A 878 0.63 -69.04 2.31
C SER A 878 -0.10 -68.05 1.40
N HIS A 879 0.55 -66.93 1.04
CA HIS A 879 -0.04 -65.86 0.25
C HIS A 879 0.94 -65.32 -0.82
N PRO A 880 1.42 -66.18 -1.75
CA PRO A 880 2.48 -65.80 -2.70
C PRO A 880 2.07 -64.64 -3.61
N ASP A 881 0.79 -64.52 -3.97
CA ASP A 881 0.26 -63.47 -4.86
C ASP A 881 -0.08 -62.15 -4.14
N GLY A 882 0.09 -62.11 -2.81
CA GLY A 882 -0.14 -60.91 -1.99
C GLY A 882 -1.00 -61.17 -0.75
N ILE A 883 -0.77 -60.37 0.30
CA ILE A 883 -1.51 -60.45 1.57
C ILE A 883 -2.57 -59.35 1.68
N ALA A 884 -3.69 -59.63 2.34
CA ALA A 884 -4.75 -58.65 2.56
C ALA A 884 -4.22 -57.41 3.30
N CYS A 885 -4.40 -56.25 2.66
CA CYS A 885 -4.01 -54.93 3.16
C CYS A 885 -5.21 -54.21 3.78
N LEU A 886 -4.96 -53.27 4.69
CA LEU A 886 -6.01 -52.44 5.29
C LEU A 886 -6.62 -51.53 4.22
N ASP A 887 -7.94 -51.58 4.07
CA ASP A 887 -8.68 -50.69 3.20
C ASP A 887 -8.84 -49.29 3.87
N PRO A 888 -8.49 -48.19 3.19
CA PRO A 888 -8.59 -46.84 3.75
C PRO A 888 -10.01 -46.44 4.17
N ILE A 889 -11.04 -46.97 3.50
CA ILE A 889 -12.44 -46.59 3.69
C ILE A 889 -13.12 -47.53 4.68
N SER A 890 -13.03 -48.85 4.47
CA SER A 890 -13.74 -49.81 5.34
C SER A 890 -13.02 -50.04 6.68
N ASP A 891 -11.69 -50.13 6.65
CA ASP A 891 -10.91 -50.57 7.82
C ASP A 891 -10.35 -49.39 8.62
N LEU A 892 -9.86 -48.35 7.94
CA LEU A 892 -9.35 -47.14 8.59
C LEU A 892 -10.44 -46.06 8.81
N GLN A 893 -11.64 -46.27 8.26
CA GLN A 893 -12.80 -45.38 8.39
C GLN A 893 -12.52 -43.93 7.97
N LEU A 894 -11.64 -43.73 6.97
CA LEU A 894 -11.35 -42.41 6.43
C LEU A 894 -12.50 -41.98 5.52
N LYS A 895 -13.14 -40.86 5.87
CA LYS A 895 -14.32 -40.30 5.16
C LYS A 895 -14.03 -38.98 4.44
N ASP A 896 -12.76 -38.64 4.29
CA ASP A 896 -12.34 -37.45 3.56
C ASP A 896 -12.73 -37.60 2.07
N LEU A 897 -13.47 -36.62 1.54
CA LEU A 897 -14.06 -36.70 0.20
C LEU A 897 -12.98 -36.80 -0.88
N ASP A 898 -11.91 -35.99 -0.75
CA ASP A 898 -10.76 -36.02 -1.65
C ASP A 898 -10.05 -37.37 -1.63
N LEU A 899 -9.89 -37.97 -0.43
CA LEU A 899 -9.22 -39.27 -0.28
C LEU A 899 -10.02 -40.41 -0.92
N VAL A 900 -11.35 -40.38 -0.78
CA VAL A 900 -12.25 -41.36 -1.40
C VAL A 900 -12.23 -41.21 -2.92
N ASP A 901 -12.24 -39.99 -3.43
CA ASP A 901 -12.13 -39.72 -4.87
C ASP A 901 -10.79 -40.19 -5.43
N ASP A 902 -9.67 -39.86 -4.78
CA ASP A 902 -8.33 -40.33 -5.17
C ASP A 902 -8.24 -41.87 -5.12
N TYR A 903 -8.83 -42.51 -4.11
CA TYR A 903 -8.83 -43.97 -3.96
C TYR A 903 -9.63 -44.67 -5.07
N THR A 904 -10.82 -44.15 -5.39
CA THR A 904 -11.63 -44.68 -6.49
C THR A 904 -10.99 -44.41 -7.85
N ARG A 905 -10.32 -43.27 -8.00
CA ARG A 905 -9.52 -42.92 -9.19
C ARG A 905 -8.35 -43.88 -9.38
N ALA A 906 -7.59 -44.18 -8.33
CA ALA A 906 -6.48 -45.14 -8.39
C ALA A 906 -6.95 -46.52 -8.87
N ARG A 907 -8.07 -47.05 -8.34
CA ARG A 907 -8.65 -48.32 -8.80
C ARG A 907 -9.07 -48.28 -10.28
N ARG A 908 -9.71 -47.20 -10.72
CA ARG A 908 -10.09 -47.05 -12.15
C ARG A 908 -8.88 -47.04 -13.08
N LEU A 909 -7.79 -46.40 -12.64
CA LEU A 909 -6.53 -46.38 -13.38
C LEU A 909 -5.90 -47.77 -13.43
N GLU A 910 -5.88 -48.51 -12.32
CA GLU A 910 -5.43 -49.91 -12.26
C GLU A 910 -6.20 -50.81 -13.23
N ASP A 911 -7.54 -50.71 -13.24
CA ASP A 911 -8.40 -51.48 -14.16
C ASP A 911 -8.12 -51.15 -15.63
N SER A 912 -7.71 -49.92 -15.92
CA SER A 912 -7.42 -49.47 -17.28
C SER A 912 -6.06 -49.96 -17.83
N LEU A 913 -5.10 -50.29 -16.96
CA LEU A 913 -3.74 -50.72 -17.37
C LEU A 913 -3.75 -52.00 -18.23
N SER A 914 -4.71 -52.90 -17.98
CA SER A 914 -4.88 -54.16 -18.71
C SER A 914 -5.40 -54.00 -20.15
N LYS A 915 -5.88 -52.80 -20.51
CA LYS A 915 -6.53 -52.53 -21.81
C LYS A 915 -5.57 -52.03 -22.89
N PHE A 916 -4.34 -51.65 -22.50
CA PHE A 916 -3.33 -51.14 -23.42
C PHE A 916 -2.64 -52.29 -24.19
N THR A 917 -1.98 -51.97 -25.29
CA THR A 917 -1.37 -52.94 -26.22
C THR A 917 0.12 -52.69 -26.45
N CYS A 918 0.63 -51.49 -26.13
CA CYS A 918 2.04 -51.14 -26.24
C CYS A 918 3.02 -52.05 -25.51
N PHE A 919 2.65 -52.59 -24.34
CA PHE A 919 3.55 -53.45 -23.56
C PHE A 919 3.84 -54.81 -24.19
N HIS A 920 3.09 -55.20 -25.24
CA HIS A 920 3.38 -56.41 -26.02
C HIS A 920 4.45 -56.20 -27.09
N SER A 921 4.86 -54.96 -27.36
CA SER A 921 5.89 -54.64 -28.36
C SER A 921 7.30 -54.96 -27.81
N PRO A 922 8.19 -55.58 -28.62
CA PRO A 922 9.58 -55.83 -28.22
C PRO A 922 10.40 -54.54 -28.03
N ARG A 923 9.93 -53.40 -28.59
CA ARG A 923 10.55 -52.07 -28.43
C ARG A 923 9.93 -51.26 -27.30
N PHE A 924 8.98 -51.81 -26.56
CA PHE A 924 8.28 -51.09 -25.48
C PHE A 924 9.25 -50.48 -24.46
N SER A 925 10.21 -51.26 -23.95
CA SER A 925 11.11 -50.76 -22.91
C SER A 925 12.01 -49.62 -23.37
N THR A 926 12.44 -49.61 -24.64
CA THR A 926 13.31 -48.56 -25.18
C THR A 926 12.52 -47.30 -25.50
N GLU A 927 11.34 -47.43 -26.11
CA GLU A 927 10.50 -46.29 -26.46
C GLU A 927 9.81 -45.68 -25.22
N TYR A 928 9.49 -46.50 -24.20
CA TYR A 928 9.00 -46.00 -22.92
C TYR A 928 10.06 -45.17 -22.18
N ALA A 929 11.32 -45.62 -22.16
CA ALA A 929 12.41 -44.86 -21.55
C ALA A 929 12.66 -43.52 -22.27
N ARG A 930 12.59 -43.51 -23.61
CA ARG A 930 12.66 -42.29 -24.42
C ARG A 930 11.49 -41.35 -24.14
N MET A 931 10.27 -41.88 -24.09
CA MET A 931 9.06 -41.12 -23.72
C MET A 931 9.19 -40.53 -22.31
N GLN A 932 9.71 -41.30 -21.35
CA GLN A 932 9.94 -40.85 -19.98
C GLN A 932 10.93 -39.69 -19.93
N GLU A 933 12.09 -39.78 -20.60
CA GLU A 933 13.07 -38.69 -20.62
C GLU A 933 12.48 -37.42 -21.27
N ARG A 934 11.77 -37.57 -22.40
CA ARG A 934 11.10 -36.47 -23.09
C ARG A 934 10.04 -35.80 -22.20
N MET A 935 9.20 -36.59 -21.53
CA MET A 935 8.13 -36.09 -20.66
C MET A 935 8.70 -35.45 -19.38
N MET A 936 9.79 -35.97 -18.81
CA MET A 936 10.46 -35.33 -17.67
C MET A 936 10.98 -33.93 -18.02
N ILE A 937 11.59 -33.77 -19.20
CA ILE A 937 12.02 -32.45 -19.68
C ILE A 937 10.84 -31.53 -19.92
N LYS A 938 9.74 -32.05 -20.49
CA LYS A 938 8.51 -31.29 -20.71
C LYS A 938 7.86 -30.84 -19.40
N ASP A 939 7.77 -31.72 -18.41
CA ASP A 939 7.24 -31.42 -17.08
C ASP A 939 8.09 -30.36 -16.38
N GLU A 940 9.43 -30.47 -16.46
CA GLU A 940 10.33 -29.46 -15.89
C GLU A 940 10.22 -28.13 -16.64
N LEU A 941 10.07 -28.14 -17.98
CA LEU A 941 9.79 -26.94 -18.76
C LEU A 941 8.47 -26.28 -18.36
N ASP A 942 7.40 -27.06 -18.20
CA ASP A 942 6.10 -26.54 -17.81
C ASP A 942 6.13 -25.99 -16.38
N ARG A 943 6.85 -26.65 -15.47
CA ARG A 943 7.13 -26.16 -14.11
C ARG A 943 7.91 -24.84 -14.13
N LEU A 944 9.01 -24.76 -14.88
CA LEU A 944 9.83 -23.55 -14.97
C LEU A 944 9.05 -22.41 -15.63
N ARG A 945 8.30 -22.68 -16.71
CA ARG A 945 7.41 -21.71 -17.35
C ARG A 945 6.34 -21.21 -16.38
N PHE A 946 5.77 -22.10 -15.56
CA PHE A 946 4.84 -21.71 -14.52
C PHE A 946 5.49 -20.77 -13.49
N LEU A 947 6.68 -21.10 -12.99
CA LEU A 947 7.43 -20.26 -12.03
C LEU A 947 7.81 -18.88 -12.58
N VAL A 948 8.01 -18.75 -13.89
CA VAL A 948 8.26 -17.45 -14.55
C VAL A 948 6.95 -16.68 -14.77
N SER A 949 5.85 -17.41 -15.03
CA SER A 949 4.54 -16.83 -15.33
C SER A 949 3.90 -16.10 -14.15
N ASP A 950 2.92 -15.26 -14.46
CA ASP A 950 2.16 -14.47 -13.48
C ASP A 950 1.31 -15.36 -12.56
N ARG A 951 0.97 -16.58 -13.00
CA ARG A 951 0.21 -17.57 -12.22
C ARG A 951 0.94 -18.09 -10.98
N SER A 952 2.25 -17.89 -10.90
CA SER A 952 3.05 -18.29 -9.73
C SER A 952 3.00 -17.26 -8.58
N LEU A 953 2.47 -16.06 -8.82
CA LEU A 953 2.42 -14.99 -7.83
C LEU A 953 1.59 -15.42 -6.62
N MET A 954 2.15 -15.27 -5.42
CA MET A 954 1.54 -15.69 -4.16
C MET A 954 0.21 -14.99 -3.90
N LEU A 955 0.11 -13.72 -4.28
CA LEU A 955 -1.08 -12.88 -4.04
C LEU A 955 -2.10 -12.90 -5.18
N LEU A 956 -1.84 -13.62 -6.29
CA LEU A 956 -2.77 -13.66 -7.42
C LEU A 956 -4.15 -14.24 -7.06
N PRO A 957 -4.27 -15.33 -6.28
CA PRO A 957 -5.59 -15.85 -5.89
C PRO A 957 -6.40 -14.81 -5.09
N GLU A 958 -5.76 -14.09 -4.17
CA GLU A 958 -6.42 -13.03 -3.40
C GLU A 958 -6.82 -11.84 -4.31
N TYR A 959 -5.98 -11.50 -5.28
CA TYR A 959 -6.30 -10.48 -6.29
C TYR A 959 -7.56 -10.84 -7.08
N GLU A 960 -7.65 -12.06 -7.60
CA GLU A 960 -8.82 -12.54 -8.35
C GLU A 960 -10.09 -12.53 -7.49
N GLN A 961 -9.99 -12.94 -6.22
CA GLN A 961 -11.10 -12.87 -5.25
C GLN A 961 -11.57 -11.43 -5.03
N ARG A 962 -10.64 -10.48 -4.84
CA ARG A 962 -10.97 -9.05 -4.68
C ARG A 962 -11.58 -8.44 -5.95
N VAL A 963 -11.08 -8.83 -7.13
CA VAL A 963 -11.65 -8.44 -8.43
C VAL A 963 -13.08 -8.94 -8.55
N ASN A 964 -13.39 -10.16 -8.13
CA ASN A 964 -14.76 -10.68 -8.12
C ASN A 964 -15.71 -9.88 -7.22
N VAL A 965 -15.24 -9.42 -6.06
CA VAL A 965 -16.01 -8.51 -5.19
C VAL A 965 -16.29 -7.19 -5.92
N LEU A 966 -15.27 -6.58 -6.53
CA LEU A 966 -15.41 -5.32 -7.28
C LEU A 966 -16.35 -5.44 -8.49
N LYS A 967 -16.31 -6.57 -9.21
CA LYS A 967 -17.25 -6.88 -10.30
C LYS A 967 -18.69 -7.00 -9.81
N THR A 968 -18.90 -7.76 -8.73
CA THR A 968 -20.24 -8.00 -8.17
C THR A 968 -20.86 -6.69 -7.64
N LEU A 969 -20.05 -5.82 -7.02
CA LEU A 969 -20.50 -4.49 -6.56
C LEU A 969 -20.57 -3.43 -7.68
N LYS A 970 -20.17 -3.77 -8.92
CA LYS A 970 -20.15 -2.87 -10.11
C LYS A 970 -19.20 -1.68 -9.97
N TYR A 971 -18.07 -1.88 -9.30
CA TYR A 971 -16.98 -0.90 -9.25
C TYR A 971 -16.14 -0.98 -10.52
N ILE A 972 -16.05 -2.19 -11.07
CA ILE A 972 -15.47 -2.51 -12.37
C ILE A 972 -16.48 -3.34 -13.16
N ASP A 973 -16.38 -3.34 -14.48
CA ASP A 973 -17.17 -4.22 -15.34
C ASP A 973 -16.49 -5.58 -15.58
N GLU A 974 -17.10 -6.41 -16.44
CA GLU A 974 -16.57 -7.74 -16.77
C GLU A 974 -15.21 -7.68 -17.49
N SER A 975 -14.96 -6.60 -18.24
CA SER A 975 -13.68 -6.28 -18.88
C SER A 975 -12.66 -5.64 -17.92
N CYS A 976 -12.97 -5.55 -16.63
CA CYS A 976 -12.14 -4.91 -15.60
C CYS A 976 -11.95 -3.39 -15.78
N ALA A 977 -12.79 -2.73 -16.58
CA ALA A 977 -12.75 -1.28 -16.73
C ALA A 977 -13.48 -0.59 -15.55
N VAL A 978 -12.86 0.47 -15.03
CA VAL A 978 -13.31 1.16 -13.81
C VAL A 978 -14.57 2.00 -14.08
N GLN A 979 -15.66 1.63 -13.39
CA GLN A 979 -16.97 2.30 -13.45
C GLN A 979 -17.02 3.53 -12.53
N LEU A 980 -18.13 4.28 -12.55
CA LEU A 980 -18.30 5.49 -11.71
C LEU A 980 -18.10 5.19 -10.21
N LYS A 981 -18.65 4.08 -9.70
CA LYS A 981 -18.43 3.63 -8.31
C LYS A 981 -16.94 3.44 -8.01
N GLY A 982 -16.21 2.79 -8.91
CA GLY A 982 -14.76 2.60 -8.78
C GLY A 982 -13.98 3.92 -8.80
N ARG A 983 -14.35 4.87 -9.67
CA ARG A 983 -13.73 6.21 -9.71
C ARG A 983 -13.95 6.99 -8.41
N VAL A 984 -15.14 6.89 -7.82
CA VAL A 984 -15.45 7.49 -6.52
C VAL A 984 -14.60 6.86 -5.41
N ALA A 985 -14.48 5.54 -5.40
CA ALA A 985 -13.68 4.81 -4.43
C ALA A 985 -12.19 5.14 -4.52
N CYS A 986 -11.65 5.51 -5.69
CA CYS A 986 -10.26 5.96 -5.83
C CYS A 986 -9.94 7.25 -5.05
N GLU A 987 -10.93 8.09 -4.76
CA GLU A 987 -10.76 9.31 -3.94
C GLU A 987 -10.83 9.05 -2.44
N ILE A 988 -11.28 7.86 -2.02
CA ILE A 988 -11.49 7.54 -0.62
C ILE A 988 -10.25 6.84 -0.07
N SER A 989 -9.71 7.39 1.01
CA SER A 989 -8.44 6.93 1.58
C SER A 989 -8.59 5.69 2.46
N ASN A 990 -9.67 5.61 3.25
CA ASN A 990 -9.92 4.55 4.22
C ASN A 990 -11.36 4.03 4.10
N HIS A 991 -11.53 2.72 4.23
CA HIS A 991 -12.82 2.03 4.12
C HIS A 991 -13.57 2.44 2.83
N GLU A 992 -12.89 2.34 1.71
CA GLU A 992 -13.33 2.78 0.39
C GLU A 992 -14.68 2.16 -0.05
N LEU A 993 -14.92 0.89 0.29
CA LEU A 993 -16.17 0.20 -0.06
C LEU A 993 -17.35 0.70 0.77
N ILE A 994 -17.23 0.78 2.10
CA ILE A 994 -18.36 1.18 2.97
C ILE A 994 -18.78 2.62 2.67
N VAL A 995 -17.81 3.54 2.51
CA VAL A 995 -18.08 4.95 2.24
C VAL A 995 -18.76 5.10 0.88
N THR A 996 -18.26 4.42 -0.14
CA THR A 996 -18.84 4.49 -1.48
C THR A 996 -20.26 3.91 -1.49
N GLU A 997 -20.49 2.74 -0.87
CA GLU A 997 -21.84 2.16 -0.78
C GLU A 997 -22.81 3.07 0.00
N MET A 998 -22.38 3.67 1.11
CA MET A 998 -23.20 4.62 1.88
C MET A 998 -23.63 5.83 1.05
N VAL A 999 -22.75 6.34 0.19
CA VAL A 999 -23.04 7.48 -0.69
C VAL A 999 -24.03 7.07 -1.79
N PHE A 1000 -23.81 5.95 -2.47
CA PHE A 1000 -24.68 5.48 -3.56
C PHE A 1000 -26.05 4.98 -3.09
N GLU A 1001 -26.16 4.50 -1.85
CA GLU A 1001 -27.44 4.15 -1.22
C GLU A 1001 -28.17 5.34 -0.59
N ASN A 1002 -27.65 6.56 -0.79
CA ASN A 1002 -28.27 7.78 -0.29
C ASN A 1002 -28.47 7.74 1.23
N VAL A 1003 -27.53 7.14 1.98
CA VAL A 1003 -27.63 7.02 3.45
C VAL A 1003 -27.51 8.39 4.13
N LEU A 1004 -26.71 9.28 3.55
CA LEU A 1004 -26.31 10.56 4.15
C LEU A 1004 -27.17 11.75 3.70
N THR A 1005 -27.87 11.66 2.58
CA THR A 1005 -28.44 12.83 1.90
C THR A 1005 -29.62 13.44 2.64
N ASP A 1006 -30.43 12.65 3.34
CA ASP A 1006 -31.57 13.17 4.11
C ASP A 1006 -31.18 13.71 5.49
N LEU A 1007 -29.95 13.42 5.93
CA LEU A 1007 -29.48 13.77 7.27
C LEU A 1007 -28.99 15.21 7.36
N HIS A 1008 -29.04 15.76 8.57
CA HIS A 1008 -28.42 17.06 8.85
C HIS A 1008 -26.89 16.94 8.96
N PRO A 1009 -26.12 18.00 8.66
CA PRO A 1009 -24.65 17.97 8.71
C PRO A 1009 -24.07 17.46 10.03
N GLU A 1010 -24.71 17.79 11.15
CA GLU A 1010 -24.34 17.34 12.51
C GLU A 1010 -24.52 15.82 12.66
N GLU A 1011 -25.59 15.26 12.09
CA GLU A 1011 -25.91 13.84 12.16
C GLU A 1011 -24.98 13.03 11.26
N ILE A 1012 -24.69 13.55 10.06
CA ILE A 1012 -23.75 12.95 9.11
C ILE A 1012 -22.39 12.77 9.77
N VAL A 1013 -21.82 13.84 10.32
CA VAL A 1013 -20.47 13.80 10.89
C VAL A 1013 -20.41 12.89 12.12
N ALA A 1014 -21.48 12.87 12.94
CA ALA A 1014 -21.62 11.94 14.04
C ALA A 1014 -21.58 10.47 13.58
N LEU A 1015 -22.33 10.11 12.54
CA LEU A 1015 -22.33 8.75 12.00
C LEU A 1015 -20.99 8.37 11.36
N LEU A 1016 -20.37 9.27 10.60
CA LEU A 1016 -19.06 9.02 9.98
C LEU A 1016 -17.92 8.81 11.00
N SER A 1017 -18.12 9.20 12.27
CA SER A 1017 -17.14 8.95 13.33
C SER A 1017 -16.84 7.47 13.56
N CYS A 1018 -17.76 6.57 13.19
CA CYS A 1018 -17.56 5.13 13.34
C CYS A 1018 -16.48 4.54 12.44
N LEU A 1019 -16.15 5.23 11.34
CA LEU A 1019 -15.12 4.82 10.38
C LEU A 1019 -13.70 5.14 10.86
N VAL A 1020 -13.56 6.05 11.82
CA VAL A 1020 -12.25 6.55 12.29
C VAL A 1020 -11.96 6.20 13.74
N PHE A 1021 -12.98 5.94 14.55
CA PHE A 1021 -12.83 5.60 15.96
C PHE A 1021 -12.50 4.12 16.17
N GLN A 1022 -11.35 3.85 16.80
CA GLN A 1022 -10.83 2.49 16.98
C GLN A 1022 -10.82 2.00 18.43
N GLN A 1023 -11.11 2.83 19.43
CA GLN A 1023 -11.01 2.41 20.85
C GLN A 1023 -12.31 1.76 21.35
N LYS A 1024 -12.21 0.98 22.43
CA LYS A 1024 -13.38 0.49 23.16
C LYS A 1024 -13.72 1.52 24.24
N THR A 1025 -15.00 1.86 24.37
CA THR A 1025 -15.56 2.73 25.41
C THR A 1025 -16.34 1.86 26.39
N GLN A 1026 -16.32 2.21 27.68
CA GLN A 1026 -17.23 1.60 28.66
C GLN A 1026 -18.55 2.36 28.77
N VAL A 1027 -18.56 3.63 28.37
CA VAL A 1027 -19.76 4.47 28.37
C VAL A 1027 -20.52 4.24 27.07
N GLU A 1028 -21.80 3.88 27.18
CA GLU A 1028 -22.71 3.77 26.04
C GLU A 1028 -23.31 5.14 25.70
N PRO A 1029 -23.33 5.55 24.42
CA PRO A 1029 -23.81 6.87 24.02
C PRO A 1029 -25.33 7.01 24.06
N GLU A 1030 -25.82 8.17 24.48
CA GLU A 1030 -27.24 8.54 24.44
C GLU A 1030 -27.62 9.08 23.05
N LEU A 1031 -28.22 8.23 22.23
CA LEU A 1031 -28.52 8.53 20.83
C LEU A 1031 -30.01 8.83 20.58
N ASN A 1032 -30.28 9.83 19.74
CA ASN A 1032 -31.62 10.11 19.21
C ASN A 1032 -32.07 9.03 18.20
N GLU A 1033 -33.36 8.99 17.86
CA GLU A 1033 -33.90 7.98 16.94
C GLU A 1033 -33.28 8.04 15.54
N VAL A 1034 -32.92 9.23 15.06
CA VAL A 1034 -32.32 9.44 13.72
C VAL A 1034 -30.94 8.77 13.64
N LEU A 1035 -30.09 9.01 14.65
CA LEU A 1035 -28.76 8.42 14.74
C LEU A 1035 -28.83 6.90 14.93
N ARG A 1036 -29.78 6.40 15.73
CA ARG A 1036 -29.98 4.94 15.89
C ARG A 1036 -30.33 4.27 14.55
N LYS A 1037 -31.27 4.85 13.80
CA LYS A 1037 -31.62 4.38 12.44
C LYS A 1037 -30.42 4.48 11.49
N GLY A 1038 -29.62 5.55 11.59
CA GLY A 1038 -28.39 5.71 10.81
C GLY A 1038 -27.36 4.61 11.08
N ILE A 1039 -27.15 4.25 12.35
CA ILE A 1039 -26.26 3.16 12.77
C ILE A 1039 -26.73 1.82 12.23
N GLU A 1040 -28.03 1.52 12.34
CA GLU A 1040 -28.61 0.29 11.79
C GLU A 1040 -28.40 0.19 10.28
N ARG A 1041 -28.59 1.28 9.54
CA ARG A 1041 -28.32 1.33 8.10
C ARG A 1041 -26.84 1.05 7.79
N ILE A 1042 -25.91 1.70 8.48
CA ILE A 1042 -24.46 1.50 8.27
C ILE A 1042 -24.07 0.05 8.56
N ARG A 1043 -24.57 -0.52 9.66
CA ARG A 1043 -24.33 -1.92 10.02
C ARG A 1043 -24.86 -2.87 8.96
N GLY A 1044 -26.06 -2.62 8.43
CA GLY A 1044 -26.64 -3.41 7.34
C GLY A 1044 -25.82 -3.36 6.04
N VAL A 1045 -25.23 -2.20 5.69
CA VAL A 1045 -24.30 -2.10 4.56
C VAL A 1045 -23.03 -2.90 4.81
N ALA A 1046 -22.45 -2.80 6.02
CA ALA A 1046 -21.25 -3.53 6.39
C ALA A 1046 -21.46 -5.06 6.36
N GLU A 1047 -22.57 -5.55 6.92
CA GLU A 1047 -22.94 -6.97 6.90
C GLU A 1047 -23.10 -7.52 5.47
N ARG A 1048 -23.69 -6.72 4.57
CA ARG A 1048 -23.83 -7.09 3.15
C ARG A 1048 -22.47 -7.21 2.46
N ILE A 1049 -21.58 -6.22 2.65
CA ILE A 1049 -20.23 -6.26 2.07
C ILE A 1049 -19.46 -7.47 2.60
N ALA A 1050 -19.51 -7.72 3.91
CA ALA A 1050 -18.83 -8.84 4.54
C ALA A 1050 -19.34 -10.20 4.04
N THR A 1051 -20.67 -10.33 3.87
CA THR A 1051 -21.29 -11.54 3.32
C THR A 1051 -20.79 -11.79 1.89
N LEU A 1052 -20.74 -10.75 1.06
CA LEU A 1052 -20.24 -10.84 -0.30
C LEU A 1052 -18.74 -11.19 -0.35
N GLN A 1053 -17.91 -10.59 0.51
CA GLN A 1053 -16.49 -10.93 0.61
C GLN A 1053 -16.29 -12.41 0.93
N ARG A 1054 -17.11 -12.95 1.83
CA ARG A 1054 -17.10 -14.38 2.18
C ARG A 1054 -17.57 -15.27 1.02
N GLU A 1055 -18.59 -14.87 0.27
CA GLU A 1055 -19.04 -15.57 -0.94
C GLU A 1055 -17.94 -15.63 -2.01
N CYS A 1056 -17.12 -14.58 -2.11
CA CYS A 1056 -15.92 -14.53 -2.95
C CYS A 1056 -14.69 -15.24 -2.34
N SER A 1057 -14.85 -16.06 -1.30
CA SER A 1057 -13.79 -16.86 -0.66
C SER A 1057 -12.68 -16.07 0.05
N LEU A 1058 -12.94 -14.82 0.46
CA LEU A 1058 -12.05 -14.11 1.38
C LEU A 1058 -12.19 -14.68 2.80
N GLN A 1059 -11.08 -14.71 3.55
CA GLN A 1059 -11.00 -15.43 4.83
C GLN A 1059 -11.56 -14.67 6.04
N GLU A 1060 -11.83 -13.37 5.91
CA GLU A 1060 -12.31 -12.52 7.01
C GLU A 1060 -13.73 -12.92 7.46
N SER A 1061 -13.95 -12.97 8.78
CA SER A 1061 -15.27 -13.31 9.32
C SER A 1061 -16.22 -12.10 9.25
N ILE A 1062 -17.52 -12.36 9.14
CA ILE A 1062 -18.53 -11.30 9.05
C ILE A 1062 -18.55 -10.46 10.33
N GLU A 1063 -18.43 -11.11 11.49
CA GLU A 1063 -18.41 -10.46 12.79
C GLU A 1063 -17.18 -9.56 12.94
N ASP A 1064 -16.00 -10.06 12.58
CA ASP A 1064 -14.75 -9.29 12.66
C ASP A 1064 -14.78 -8.05 11.76
N PHE A 1065 -15.36 -8.16 10.55
CA PHE A 1065 -15.49 -7.01 9.64
C PHE A 1065 -16.43 -5.93 10.20
N VAL A 1066 -17.58 -6.32 10.74
CA VAL A 1066 -18.57 -5.38 11.28
C VAL A 1066 -18.05 -4.71 12.56
N ASP A 1067 -17.31 -5.45 13.40
CA ASP A 1067 -16.74 -4.96 14.66
C ASP A 1067 -15.61 -3.92 14.47
N GLN A 1068 -15.13 -3.73 13.24
CA GLN A 1068 -14.21 -2.62 12.89
C GLN A 1068 -14.87 -1.25 13.09
N PHE A 1069 -16.19 -1.14 12.90
CA PHE A 1069 -16.94 0.11 12.95
C PHE A 1069 -17.49 0.38 14.35
N LYS A 1070 -16.92 1.36 15.06
CA LYS A 1070 -17.24 1.59 16.48
C LYS A 1070 -18.03 2.87 16.70
N PHE A 1071 -19.19 2.75 17.32
CA PHE A 1071 -20.14 3.86 17.49
C PHE A 1071 -19.98 4.64 18.81
N GLY A 1072 -18.92 4.39 19.57
CA GLY A 1072 -18.74 4.93 20.93
C GLY A 1072 -18.59 6.46 21.03
N LEU A 1073 -18.20 7.14 19.95
CA LEU A 1073 -18.04 8.61 19.92
C LEU A 1073 -19.13 9.35 19.13
N VAL A 1074 -20.20 8.66 18.70
CA VAL A 1074 -21.25 9.27 17.88
C VAL A 1074 -21.92 10.43 18.61
N GLU A 1075 -22.29 10.26 19.88
CA GLU A 1075 -22.88 11.34 20.72
C GLU A 1075 -21.91 12.52 20.90
N VAL A 1076 -20.66 12.23 21.25
CA VAL A 1076 -19.60 13.23 21.48
C VAL A 1076 -19.41 14.12 20.25
N VAL A 1077 -19.35 13.51 19.06
CA VAL A 1077 -19.17 14.22 17.79
C VAL A 1077 -20.44 14.99 17.40
N TYR A 1078 -21.62 14.44 17.65
CA TYR A 1078 -22.89 15.09 17.40
C TYR A 1078 -23.03 16.40 18.20
N GLU A 1079 -22.77 16.35 19.50
CA GLU A 1079 -22.84 17.52 20.37
C GLU A 1079 -21.71 18.52 20.09
N TRP A 1080 -20.53 18.03 19.68
CA TRP A 1080 -19.47 18.90 19.16
C TRP A 1080 -19.92 19.64 17.90
N ALA A 1081 -20.57 18.98 16.95
CA ALA A 1081 -21.04 19.60 15.71
C ALA A 1081 -22.12 20.67 15.97
N LYS A 1082 -22.97 20.48 17.00
CA LYS A 1082 -23.96 21.47 17.44
C LYS A 1082 -23.38 22.72 18.10
N GLY A 1083 -22.09 22.73 18.43
CA GLY A 1083 -21.44 23.88 19.05
C GLY A 1083 -21.19 23.75 20.55
N LEU A 1084 -21.37 22.57 21.15
CA LEU A 1084 -21.09 22.38 22.58
C LEU A 1084 -19.59 22.61 22.89
N PRO A 1085 -19.21 23.27 24.00
CA PRO A 1085 -17.81 23.49 24.35
C PRO A 1085 -17.04 22.19 24.58
N PHE A 1086 -15.73 22.20 24.34
CA PHE A 1086 -14.90 20.99 24.40
C PHE A 1086 -14.91 20.36 25.80
N ALA A 1087 -14.91 21.19 26.85
CA ALA A 1087 -14.95 20.75 28.25
C ALA A 1087 -16.21 19.94 28.60
N GLU A 1088 -17.35 20.23 27.96
CA GLU A 1088 -18.59 19.52 28.22
C GLU A 1088 -18.65 18.19 27.47
N ILE A 1089 -18.22 18.13 26.20
CA ILE A 1089 -18.20 16.86 25.45
C ILE A 1089 -17.23 15.84 26.07
N THR A 1090 -16.15 16.29 26.73
CA THR A 1090 -15.22 15.38 27.42
C THR A 1090 -15.84 14.72 28.65
N ARG A 1091 -16.97 15.24 29.17
CA ARG A 1091 -17.70 14.63 30.29
C ARG A 1091 -18.66 13.52 29.84
N LEU A 1092 -18.99 13.47 28.54
CA LEU A 1092 -19.92 12.49 27.97
C LEU A 1092 -19.26 11.11 27.74
N THR A 1093 -17.94 11.00 27.85
CA THR A 1093 -17.20 9.77 27.54
C THR A 1093 -16.00 9.57 28.46
N ASP A 1094 -15.58 8.32 28.64
CA ASP A 1094 -14.35 7.93 29.34
C ASP A 1094 -13.09 8.04 28.43
N VAL A 1095 -13.27 8.35 27.15
CA VAL A 1095 -12.17 8.50 26.19
C VAL A 1095 -11.35 9.76 26.48
N GLN A 1096 -10.03 9.61 26.61
CA GLN A 1096 -9.10 10.73 26.84
C GLN A 1096 -9.15 11.79 25.72
N GLU A 1097 -8.96 13.05 26.10
CA GLU A 1097 -9.19 14.23 25.27
C GLU A 1097 -8.36 14.24 23.97
N GLY A 1098 -7.10 13.82 24.03
CA GLY A 1098 -6.23 13.76 22.85
C GLY A 1098 -6.67 12.76 21.79
N ILE A 1099 -7.41 11.71 22.18
CA ILE A 1099 -7.98 10.71 21.26
C ILE A 1099 -9.21 11.30 20.57
N ILE A 1100 -10.06 12.02 21.32
CA ILE A 1100 -11.22 12.73 20.78
C ILE A 1100 -10.76 13.72 19.72
N VAL A 1101 -9.75 14.55 20.01
CA VAL A 1101 -9.17 15.50 19.05
C VAL A 1101 -8.68 14.79 17.78
N ARG A 1102 -7.94 13.69 17.93
CA ARG A 1102 -7.43 12.92 16.77
C ARG A 1102 -8.55 12.29 15.95
N CYS A 1103 -9.60 11.80 16.61
CA CYS A 1103 -10.78 11.24 15.97
C CYS A 1103 -11.44 12.30 15.08
N ILE A 1104 -11.69 13.49 15.61
CA ILE A 1104 -12.33 14.59 14.87
C ILE A 1104 -11.42 15.11 13.74
N GLN A 1105 -10.10 15.17 13.95
CA GLN A 1105 -9.15 15.54 12.89
C GLN A 1105 -9.18 14.54 11.72
N ARG A 1106 -9.17 13.23 11.99
CA ARG A 1106 -9.32 12.18 10.97
C ARG A 1106 -10.70 12.20 10.31
N LEU A 1107 -11.74 12.45 11.09
CA LEU A 1107 -13.10 12.58 10.58
C LEU A 1107 -13.23 13.71 9.56
N ASN A 1108 -12.54 14.83 9.78
CA ASN A 1108 -12.47 15.90 8.79
C ASN A 1108 -11.76 15.48 7.49
N GLU A 1109 -10.79 14.56 7.53
CA GLU A 1109 -10.22 13.95 6.32
C GLU A 1109 -11.31 13.12 5.59
N THR A 1110 -12.06 12.28 6.31
CA THR A 1110 -13.20 11.52 5.75
C THR A 1110 -14.27 12.42 5.15
N CYS A 1111 -14.63 13.54 5.78
CA CYS A 1111 -15.57 14.50 5.22
C CYS A 1111 -15.07 15.10 3.88
N ARG A 1112 -13.76 15.32 3.73
CA ARG A 1112 -13.17 15.79 2.48
C ARG A 1112 -13.24 14.71 1.39
N ASP A 1113 -12.97 13.46 1.74
CA ASP A 1113 -13.10 12.32 0.82
C ASP A 1113 -14.54 12.20 0.30
N VAL A 1114 -15.54 12.23 1.20
CA VAL A 1114 -16.97 12.19 0.81
C VAL A 1114 -17.38 13.42 0.01
N ARG A 1115 -16.85 14.61 0.34
CA ARG A 1115 -17.10 15.83 -0.45
C ARG A 1115 -16.55 15.71 -1.88
N ASN A 1116 -15.34 15.17 -2.03
CA ASN A 1116 -14.72 14.94 -3.33
C ASN A 1116 -15.50 13.89 -4.13
N ALA A 1117 -15.95 12.81 -3.47
CA ALA A 1117 -16.83 11.80 -4.03
C ALA A 1117 -18.15 12.41 -4.55
N ALA A 1118 -18.83 13.23 -3.74
CA ALA A 1118 -20.06 13.91 -4.13
C ALA A 1118 -19.87 14.81 -5.36
N ARG A 1119 -18.70 15.46 -5.48
CA ARG A 1119 -18.33 16.26 -6.66
C ARG A 1119 -18.20 15.40 -7.92
N ILE A 1120 -17.61 14.20 -7.83
CA ILE A 1120 -17.46 13.28 -8.96
C ILE A 1120 -18.81 12.70 -9.39
N ILE A 1121 -19.67 12.38 -8.43
CA ILE A 1121 -21.04 11.89 -8.69
C ILE A 1121 -21.91 12.99 -9.32
N GLY A 1122 -21.63 14.25 -9.01
CA GLY A 1122 -22.44 15.39 -9.45
C GLY A 1122 -23.61 15.70 -8.51
N ASP A 1123 -23.49 15.38 -7.21
CA ASP A 1123 -24.47 15.74 -6.18
C ASP A 1123 -24.03 17.03 -5.44
N PRO A 1124 -24.58 18.20 -5.80
CA PRO A 1124 -24.22 19.47 -5.17
C PRO A 1124 -24.75 19.57 -3.73
N THR A 1125 -25.84 18.87 -3.40
CA THR A 1125 -26.46 18.93 -2.06
C THR A 1125 -25.57 18.22 -1.06
N LEU A 1126 -25.15 17.00 -1.38
CA LEU A 1126 -24.24 16.23 -0.53
C LEU A 1126 -22.88 16.93 -0.41
N ASN A 1127 -22.38 17.51 -1.51
CA ASN A 1127 -21.13 18.27 -1.51
C ASN A 1127 -21.19 19.46 -0.52
N ALA A 1128 -22.25 20.28 -0.60
CA ALA A 1128 -22.47 21.41 0.29
C ALA A 1128 -22.66 20.96 1.75
N LYS A 1129 -23.40 19.87 1.99
CA LYS A 1129 -23.58 19.29 3.33
C LYS A 1129 -22.27 18.82 3.94
N MET A 1130 -21.41 18.15 3.18
CA MET A 1130 -20.08 17.73 3.68
C MET A 1130 -19.17 18.92 3.99
N GLU A 1131 -19.23 19.97 3.17
CA GLU A 1131 -18.48 21.20 3.44
C GLU A 1131 -18.97 21.89 4.72
N GLN A 1132 -20.29 21.97 4.91
CA GLN A 1132 -20.88 22.47 6.15
C GLN A 1132 -20.49 21.60 7.35
N ALA A 1133 -20.59 20.27 7.24
CA ALA A 1133 -20.21 19.33 8.30
C ALA A 1133 -18.73 19.48 8.71
N SER A 1134 -17.84 19.60 7.71
CA SER A 1134 -16.41 19.86 7.93
C SER A 1134 -16.19 21.19 8.67
N ASN A 1135 -16.90 22.26 8.31
CA ASN A 1135 -16.81 23.55 8.97
C ASN A 1135 -17.34 23.53 10.42
N LEU A 1136 -18.39 22.76 10.71
CA LEU A 1136 -18.95 22.64 12.07
C LEU A 1136 -17.96 22.02 13.06
N ILE A 1137 -17.23 20.99 12.63
CA ILE A 1137 -16.24 20.31 13.48
C ILE A 1137 -14.89 21.03 13.53
N LYS A 1138 -14.57 21.86 12.52
CA LYS A 1138 -13.28 22.56 12.38
C LYS A 1138 -13.22 23.84 13.20
N ARG A 1139 -13.23 23.69 14.53
CA ARG A 1139 -13.14 24.81 15.47
C ARG A 1139 -12.27 24.52 16.69
N ASP A 1140 -11.88 25.61 17.36
CA ASP A 1140 -11.32 25.62 18.72
C ASP A 1140 -10.10 24.70 18.90
N ILE A 1141 -10.00 24.06 20.07
CA ILE A 1141 -8.86 23.23 20.47
C ILE A 1141 -8.57 22.06 19.52
N VAL A 1142 -9.58 21.55 18.81
CA VAL A 1142 -9.44 20.38 17.92
C VAL A 1142 -8.54 20.69 16.73
N PHE A 1143 -8.60 21.92 16.19
CA PHE A 1143 -7.79 22.36 15.05
C PHE A 1143 -6.86 23.52 15.42
N ALA A 1144 -6.47 23.60 16.69
CA ALA A 1144 -5.43 24.52 17.13
C ALA A 1144 -4.15 24.29 16.32
N ALA A 1145 -3.61 25.37 15.76
CA ALA A 1145 -2.41 25.30 14.93
C ALA A 1145 -1.21 24.76 15.72
N SER A 1146 -0.42 23.90 15.08
CA SER A 1146 0.79 23.32 15.67
C SER A 1146 1.81 24.42 16.03
N LEU A 1147 2.40 24.31 17.22
CA LEU A 1147 3.45 25.18 17.74
C LEU A 1147 4.76 25.05 16.95
N TYR A 1148 4.94 23.99 16.16
CA TYR A 1148 6.10 23.82 15.29
C TYR A 1148 5.96 24.53 13.94
N THR A 1149 4.73 24.80 13.51
CA THR A 1149 4.43 25.42 12.21
C THR A 1149 4.31 26.94 12.26
N GLN A 1150 4.40 27.52 13.46
CA GLN A 1150 4.38 28.95 13.73
C GLN A 1150 5.75 29.41 14.19
#